data_AF-A0A9P5AK42-F1
#
_entry.id   AF-A0A9P5AK42-F1
#
_cell.length_a   1.000
_cell.length_b   1.000
_cell.length_c   1.000
_cell.angle_alpha   90.00
_cell.angle_beta   90.00
_cell.angle_gamma   90.00
#
_symmetry.space_group_name_H-M   'P 1'
#
loop_
_entity.id
_entity.type
_entity.pdbx_description
1 polymer ?
#
loop_
_entity_poly.entity_id
_entity_poly.type
_entity_poly.pdbx_seq_one_letter_code
_entity_poly.pdbx_strand_id
1 'polypeptide(L)'
;MFYPRNHPPDERHREFMRFIQEESQPGLDGNDKVTPFIIPTVTARWWKKGRPQRLSQAIDRNIHVLPTTIEKGYLNIFSILVYIGRTYLIKEFVERGFQDQQLPLLDPRRFGDDPQIKKDMESFCDNQWMFCPLIFSSDTPLDMRKIDRRQILPIQQVSKTTTKTNHSKSIIRVVDLYPECFDRVWSSTNRVVFKEYRTQEREYLREAWNKEYYAFVAIESSDYIVKYLGSFEQNNRCFMILEYASGGSLLDLFKSDQTPKTEEERRYFLHGLMGVIKAIDKIQNLGGGAWNQRRGFAHRDIKPANILVFPGTDGTYSSGFHTKLADFDTATPDRPLDDDEFSFQDNGGNRTYCGSPEASIFYRDQERGLRQVPVASDVWSLGCVISEAIIWVAGGMTALKEAANYRRTEISTHYAFLIDNSFGECFHNGSTVLTCVGKSLSAAVDALRGPISLSRSVCNLLESWMLVPVGQRKSPSDIWKSFEGTYHDHFRHAQASGVYGGPPLPQFDFHGTALTESPKNIAESTFRSYQSPQQRTLSRPEAARPFDTASRNQSIHQRGPLGIDTRMSSSNGTPVDRRFSPLWNHGHTQGIAELEDQSPSLSAVSVNDLNLGAALPPQQHPDIPFAGQAQHCQSTPDVKSPIRTSLDAKRPTPQKHQQNGSSMYPNITIDYVVTHRRNNRERESLDGYEQFSNRMGRRYFVFIIDDSVTMRRREHEVVKVIEVLVWLVRRFHPAGPEIRFTSKPDQRYPMQRRPQIFSQTLKMERFIDPVQKWLSGSEAEKLCNMKLAFNRIFDDLNMVDAKRPTSVIVLTDGIWEGSTSLGQEKGVEACITKVIKRMEKKSLGDTTFTFQFLSFGNDPDGLRRLIYLDDHALYGGDDRNRTDIVDHKSSESNVWAILTGSVSPGNDDTSAGPSTRRQSFSQGE
;
A
#
# COMPACT_ATOMS: atom_id res chain seq x y z
N MET A 1 12.06 37.06 51.33
CA MET A 1 10.78 36.45 50.94
C MET A 1 9.88 37.54 50.36
N PHE A 2 9.44 37.41 49.11
CA PHE A 2 8.30 38.19 48.59
C PHE A 2 7.19 37.19 48.27
N TYR A 3 6.09 37.25 49.02
CA TYR A 3 4.88 36.53 48.65
C TYR A 3 4.23 37.25 47.45
N PRO A 4 3.85 36.54 46.37
CA PRO A 4 2.98 37.13 45.37
C PRO A 4 1.64 37.48 46.05
N ARG A 5 1.23 38.73 45.97
CA ARG A 5 -0.09 39.15 46.47
C ARG A 5 -1.15 38.52 45.57
N ASN A 6 -2.01 37.67 46.15
CA ASN A 6 -3.28 37.32 45.53
C ASN A 6 -4.16 38.59 45.49
N HIS A 7 -4.01 39.38 44.43
CA HIS A 7 -4.96 40.44 44.12
C HIS A 7 -6.32 39.80 43.82
N PRO A 8 -7.45 40.40 44.28
CA PRO A 8 -8.77 39.89 43.93
C PRO A 8 -8.95 39.94 42.40
N PRO A 9 -9.64 38.97 41.79
CA PRO A 9 -9.78 38.90 40.34
C PRO A 9 -10.44 40.17 39.81
N ASP A 10 -9.71 40.88 38.95
CA ASP A 10 -10.13 42.12 38.31
C ASP A 10 -11.55 41.96 37.73
N GLU A 11 -12.39 42.97 37.90
CA GLU A 11 -13.75 42.97 37.36
C GLU A 11 -13.75 42.76 35.84
N ARG A 12 -12.70 43.22 35.15
CA ARG A 12 -12.50 43.08 33.70
C ARG A 12 -11.96 41.70 33.29
N HIS A 13 -11.22 41.02 34.17
CA HIS A 13 -10.93 39.59 34.00
C HIS A 13 -12.23 38.79 34.16
N ARG A 14 -13.10 39.14 35.13
CA ARG A 14 -14.44 38.53 35.25
C ARG A 14 -15.37 38.85 34.08
N GLU A 15 -15.27 40.04 33.48
CA GLU A 15 -15.97 40.40 32.22
C GLU A 15 -15.51 39.47 31.07
N PHE A 16 -14.20 39.31 30.87
CA PHE A 16 -13.66 38.44 29.83
C PHE A 16 -14.00 36.95 30.06
N MET A 17 -13.87 36.45 31.29
CA MET A 17 -14.23 35.07 31.62
C MET A 17 -15.72 34.78 31.37
N ARG A 18 -16.61 35.75 31.63
CA ARG A 18 -18.03 35.64 31.29
C ARG A 18 -18.25 35.62 29.77
N PHE A 19 -17.63 36.55 29.04
CA PHE A 19 -17.69 36.57 27.57
C PHE A 19 -17.22 35.24 26.95
N ILE A 20 -16.13 34.65 27.45
CA ILE A 20 -15.67 33.31 27.00
C ILE A 20 -16.70 32.23 27.35
N GLN A 21 -17.36 32.27 28.51
CA GLN A 21 -18.44 31.33 28.86
C GLN A 21 -19.70 31.50 28.01
N GLU A 22 -20.04 32.73 27.61
CA GLU A 22 -21.22 33.06 26.81
C GLU A 22 -21.04 32.71 25.31
N GLU A 23 -19.83 32.84 24.77
CA GLU A 23 -19.57 32.69 23.32
C GLU A 23 -18.84 31.39 22.93
N SER A 24 -18.36 30.59 23.91
CA SER A 24 -17.71 29.31 23.63
C SER A 24 -18.64 28.32 22.93
N GLN A 25 -18.10 27.65 21.92
CA GLN A 25 -18.79 26.65 21.11
C GLN A 25 -18.30 25.23 21.46
N PRO A 26 -19.17 24.20 21.41
CA PRO A 26 -18.72 22.81 21.46
C PRO A 26 -18.00 22.42 20.16
N GLY A 27 -16.84 21.80 20.28
CA GLY A 27 -16.14 21.08 19.20
C GLY A 27 -15.70 19.69 19.65
N LEU A 28 -15.02 18.93 18.79
CA LEU A 28 -14.53 17.59 19.12
C LEU A 28 -13.00 17.58 19.22
N ASP A 29 -12.45 16.98 20.27
CA ASP A 29 -11.01 16.71 20.37
C ASP A 29 -10.61 15.45 19.58
N GLY A 30 -9.31 15.13 19.56
CA GLY A 30 -8.78 13.93 18.91
C GLY A 30 -9.20 12.60 19.53
N ASN A 31 -10.00 12.59 20.59
CA ASN A 31 -10.63 11.43 21.23
C ASN A 31 -12.16 11.40 20.99
N ASP A 32 -12.68 12.24 20.09
CA ASP A 32 -14.11 12.50 19.85
C ASP A 32 -14.84 13.08 21.08
N LYS A 33 -14.12 13.65 22.04
CA LYS A 33 -14.72 14.25 23.24
C LYS A 33 -15.19 15.67 22.94
N VAL A 34 -16.47 15.94 23.22
CA VAL A 34 -17.05 17.28 23.20
C VAL A 34 -16.28 18.19 24.17
N THR A 35 -15.66 19.24 23.63
CA THR A 35 -14.74 20.13 24.33
C THR A 35 -15.02 21.57 23.89
N PRO A 36 -15.17 22.55 24.82
CA PRO A 36 -15.45 23.93 24.46
C PRO A 36 -14.24 24.61 23.84
N PHE A 37 -14.48 25.41 22.80
CA PHE A 37 -13.49 26.27 22.15
C PHE A 37 -14.12 27.65 21.87
N ILE A 38 -13.28 28.66 21.64
CA ILE A 38 -13.71 29.99 21.19
C ILE A 38 -13.13 30.29 19.80
N ILE A 39 -13.96 30.89 18.94
CA ILE A 39 -13.56 31.22 17.57
C ILE A 39 -12.59 32.42 17.61
N PRO A 40 -11.37 32.35 17.01
CA PRO A 40 -10.41 33.45 17.06
C PRO A 40 -10.92 34.78 16.46
N THR A 41 -11.86 34.73 15.50
CA THR A 41 -12.50 35.93 14.95
C THR A 41 -13.50 36.57 15.91
N VAL A 42 -14.03 35.83 16.89
CA VAL A 42 -14.95 36.32 17.93
C VAL A 42 -14.17 37.02 19.04
N THR A 43 -13.08 36.42 19.55
CA THR A 43 -12.16 37.09 20.49
C THR A 43 -11.55 38.35 19.88
N ALA A 44 -11.04 38.28 18.65
CA ALA A 44 -10.49 39.44 17.95
C ALA A 44 -11.54 40.55 17.74
N ARG A 45 -12.81 40.20 17.45
CA ARG A 45 -13.93 41.16 17.42
C ARG A 45 -14.16 41.80 18.78
N TRP A 46 -14.17 41.05 19.88
CA TRP A 46 -14.40 41.59 21.23
C TRP A 46 -13.31 42.55 21.70
N TRP A 47 -12.04 42.28 21.40
CA TRP A 47 -10.92 43.18 21.69
C TRP A 47 -10.99 44.49 20.92
N LYS A 48 -11.49 44.46 19.67
CA LYS A 48 -11.63 45.65 18.80
C LYS A 48 -12.93 46.42 19.04
N LYS A 49 -14.01 45.75 19.45
CA LYS A 49 -15.34 46.31 19.68
C LYS A 49 -15.49 46.81 21.12
N GLY A 50 -15.19 48.09 21.37
CA GLY A 50 -15.51 48.75 22.64
C GLY A 50 -14.50 49.78 23.12
N ARG A 51 -14.30 50.87 22.35
CA ARG A 51 -13.29 51.92 22.55
C ARG A 51 -11.83 51.40 22.45
N PRO A 52 -10.83 52.23 22.08
CA PRO A 52 -9.41 51.84 22.09
C PRO A 52 -8.85 51.59 23.51
N GLN A 53 -9.72 51.49 24.52
CA GLN A 53 -9.36 51.44 25.93
C GLN A 53 -9.29 50.01 26.47
N ARG A 54 -10.16 49.07 26.05
CA ARG A 54 -10.22 47.69 26.58
C ARG A 54 -8.85 47.01 26.63
N LEU A 55 -8.13 47.00 25.51
CA LEU A 55 -6.82 46.37 25.38
C LEU A 55 -5.78 47.08 26.28
N SER A 56 -5.72 48.42 26.25
CA SER A 56 -4.86 49.23 27.14
C SER A 56 -5.18 49.11 28.64
N GLN A 57 -6.37 48.61 28.98
CA GLN A 57 -6.87 48.47 30.34
C GLN A 57 -6.62 47.08 30.93
N ALA A 58 -6.47 46.04 30.09
CA ALA A 58 -6.18 44.66 30.48
C ALA A 58 -4.67 44.36 30.59
N ILE A 59 -3.83 45.15 29.93
CA ILE A 59 -2.38 45.19 30.16
C ILE A 59 -2.14 45.80 31.55
N ASP A 60 -1.34 45.15 32.40
CA ASP A 60 -0.86 45.76 33.64
C ASP A 60 -0.03 47.01 33.30
N ARG A 61 -0.28 48.12 34.02
CA ARG A 61 0.38 49.42 33.79
C ARG A 61 1.92 49.37 33.88
N ASN A 62 2.47 48.32 34.50
CA ASN A 62 3.91 48.08 34.61
C ASN A 62 4.52 47.38 33.37
N ILE A 63 3.71 46.99 32.37
CA ILE A 63 4.16 46.32 31.14
C ILE A 63 4.28 47.34 29.99
N HIS A 64 5.49 47.55 29.47
CA HIS A 64 5.75 48.44 28.34
C HIS A 64 5.50 47.76 26.97
N VAL A 65 4.26 47.35 26.69
CA VAL A 65 3.84 46.83 25.38
C VAL A 65 2.73 47.71 24.80
N LEU A 66 2.87 48.14 23.54
CA LEU A 66 1.87 48.97 22.87
C LEU A 66 0.63 48.13 22.50
N PRO A 67 -0.61 48.59 22.80
CA PRO A 67 -1.84 47.90 22.39
C PRO A 67 -1.92 47.63 20.88
N THR A 68 -1.41 48.55 20.06
CA THR A 68 -1.33 48.45 18.60
C THR A 68 -0.31 47.42 18.09
N THR A 69 0.55 46.89 18.95
CA THR A 69 1.40 45.72 18.65
C THR A 69 0.62 44.44 18.87
N ILE A 70 -0.10 44.33 19.99
CA ILE A 70 -0.94 43.17 20.32
C ILE A 70 -2.05 43.00 19.27
N GLU A 71 -2.72 44.10 18.90
CA GLU A 71 -3.80 44.09 17.90
C GLU A 71 -3.39 43.55 16.51
N LYS A 72 -2.09 43.64 16.16
CA LYS A 72 -1.56 43.23 14.86
C LYS A 72 -1.19 41.75 14.74
N GLY A 73 -1.03 41.01 15.85
CA GLY A 73 -0.57 39.62 15.78
C GLY A 73 -0.38 38.87 17.10
N TYR A 74 -0.94 39.34 18.20
CA TYR A 74 -0.90 38.65 19.50
C TYR A 74 -2.27 38.64 20.21
N LEU A 75 -3.37 38.80 19.47
CA LEU A 75 -4.73 38.87 20.04
C LEU A 75 -5.16 37.52 20.63
N ASN A 76 -4.74 36.41 20.03
CA ASN A 76 -5.09 35.08 20.51
C ASN A 76 -4.22 34.68 21.71
N ILE A 77 -2.90 34.92 21.64
CA ILE A 77 -1.96 34.83 22.76
C ILE A 77 -2.46 35.66 23.94
N PHE A 78 -2.80 36.94 23.72
CA PHE A 78 -3.27 37.82 24.78
C PHE A 78 -4.61 37.36 25.37
N SER A 79 -5.51 36.79 24.55
CA SER A 79 -6.75 36.16 25.03
C SER A 79 -6.48 35.02 26.01
N ILE A 80 -5.53 34.12 25.70
CA ILE A 80 -5.12 33.03 26.60
C ILE A 80 -4.50 33.62 27.89
N LEU A 81 -3.62 34.61 27.77
CA LEU A 81 -2.97 35.25 28.92
C LEU A 81 -3.94 35.99 29.85
N VAL A 82 -5.00 36.59 29.31
CA VAL A 82 -6.08 37.21 30.11
C VAL A 82 -6.94 36.13 30.78
N TYR A 83 -7.20 35.02 30.09
CA TYR A 83 -7.96 33.87 30.61
C TYR A 83 -7.26 33.20 31.82
N ILE A 84 -5.94 32.97 31.75
CA ILE A 84 -5.17 32.39 32.87
C ILE A 84 -4.73 33.43 33.93
N GLY A 85 -5.02 34.72 33.72
CA GLY A 85 -4.61 35.81 34.62
C GLY A 85 -3.09 35.99 34.70
N ARG A 86 -2.40 35.98 33.55
CA ARG A 86 -0.93 36.10 33.41
C ARG A 86 -0.52 37.10 32.33
N THR A 87 -1.23 38.22 32.21
CA THR A 87 -1.00 39.23 31.16
C THR A 87 0.43 39.78 31.14
N TYR A 88 1.19 39.70 32.23
CA TYR A 88 2.62 40.06 32.28
C TYR A 88 3.50 39.32 31.26
N LEU A 89 3.17 38.09 30.90
CA LEU A 89 3.94 37.30 29.93
C LEU A 89 3.86 37.84 28.50
N ILE A 90 2.94 38.76 28.17
CA ILE A 90 2.84 39.31 26.81
C ILE A 90 4.16 39.98 26.35
N LYS A 91 4.95 40.50 27.30
CA LYS A 91 6.29 41.03 27.06
C LYS A 91 7.23 39.97 26.49
N GLU A 92 7.24 38.76 27.07
CA GLU A 92 8.08 37.65 26.63
C GLU A 92 7.74 37.17 25.22
N PHE A 93 6.45 37.13 24.88
CA PHE A 93 6.00 36.80 23.52
C PHE A 93 6.45 37.87 22.51
N VAL A 94 6.30 39.16 22.84
CA VAL A 94 6.67 40.27 21.95
C VAL A 94 8.19 40.40 21.77
N GLU A 95 8.97 40.33 22.85
CA GLU A 95 10.44 40.44 22.80
C GLU A 95 11.11 39.25 22.07
N ARG A 96 10.48 38.07 22.10
CA ARG A 96 10.94 36.87 21.39
C ARG A 96 10.29 36.70 20.00
N GLY A 97 9.38 37.60 19.61
CA GLY A 97 8.69 37.58 18.32
C GLY A 97 7.70 36.43 18.11
N PHE A 98 7.19 35.80 19.17
CA PHE A 98 6.21 34.70 19.08
C PHE A 98 4.79 35.25 18.87
N GLN A 99 4.30 35.21 17.63
CA GLN A 99 2.99 35.72 17.20
C GLN A 99 1.92 34.62 17.13
N ASP A 100 0.65 35.01 16.99
CA ASP A 100 -0.53 34.13 16.97
C ASP A 100 -0.41 32.98 15.95
N GLN A 101 0.28 33.19 14.82
CA GLN A 101 0.49 32.18 13.77
C GLN A 101 1.39 31.01 14.21
N GLN A 102 2.08 31.12 15.35
CA GLN A 102 2.95 30.08 15.92
C GLN A 102 2.26 29.25 17.02
N LEU A 103 0.97 29.48 17.25
CA LEU A 103 0.13 28.62 18.10
C LEU A 103 -0.32 27.35 17.33
N PRO A 104 -0.56 26.21 18.03
CA PRO A 104 -0.35 26.00 19.47
C PRO A 104 1.12 25.69 19.81
N LEU A 105 1.58 26.17 20.97
CA LEU A 105 2.90 25.89 21.53
C LEU A 105 2.94 24.49 22.15
N LEU A 106 3.75 23.60 21.58
CA LEU A 106 3.92 22.22 22.06
C LEU A 106 4.99 22.06 23.16
N ASP A 107 5.85 23.07 23.36
CA ASP A 107 6.94 23.06 24.34
C ASP A 107 6.92 24.35 25.20
N PRO A 108 6.60 24.28 26.50
CA PRO A 108 6.61 25.43 27.39
C PRO A 108 8.01 25.95 27.72
N ARG A 109 9.08 25.16 27.49
CA ARG A 109 10.47 25.56 27.83
C ARG A 109 11.07 26.59 26.87
N ARG A 110 10.41 26.91 25.76
CA ARG A 110 10.84 27.95 24.80
C ARG A 110 11.02 29.35 25.42
N PHE A 111 10.45 29.56 26.61
CA PHE A 111 10.54 30.82 27.36
C PHE A 111 11.65 30.80 28.43
N GLY A 112 12.41 29.70 28.54
CA GLY A 112 13.54 29.51 29.46
C GLY A 112 13.20 28.61 30.65
N ASP A 113 14.23 28.26 31.42
CA ASP A 113 14.14 27.34 32.56
C ASP A 113 13.82 28.03 33.91
N ASP A 114 13.39 29.30 33.92
CA ASP A 114 12.90 29.94 35.15
C ASP A 114 11.68 29.17 35.69
N PRO A 115 11.67 28.74 36.98
CA PRO A 115 10.60 27.90 37.51
C PRO A 115 9.20 28.54 37.51
N GLN A 116 9.10 29.87 37.60
CA GLN A 116 7.82 30.57 37.64
C GLN A 116 7.29 30.82 36.22
N ILE A 117 8.14 31.29 35.30
CA ILE A 117 7.78 31.44 33.88
C ILE A 117 7.39 30.07 33.31
N LYS A 118 8.18 29.02 33.57
CA LYS A 118 7.87 27.65 33.13
C LYS A 118 6.51 27.18 33.63
N LYS A 119 6.16 27.41 34.90
CA LYS A 119 4.87 27.02 35.48
C LYS A 119 3.68 27.79 34.89
N ASP A 120 3.83 29.10 34.68
CA ASP A 120 2.77 29.90 34.06
C ASP A 120 2.65 29.62 32.54
N MET A 121 3.75 29.21 31.88
CA MET A 121 3.75 28.70 30.50
C MET A 121 3.18 27.28 30.37
N GLU A 122 3.34 26.41 31.37
CA GLU A 122 2.60 25.14 31.46
C GLU A 122 1.08 25.43 31.53
N SER A 123 0.67 26.39 32.38
CA SER A 123 -0.72 26.86 32.45
C SER A 123 -1.23 27.45 31.12
N PHE A 124 -0.41 28.21 30.40
CA PHE A 124 -0.71 28.66 29.03
C PHE A 124 -0.91 27.47 28.08
N CYS A 125 0.04 26.53 28.06
CA CYS A 125 0.04 25.38 27.15
C CYS A 125 -1.10 24.39 27.39
N ASP A 126 -1.69 24.36 28.59
CA ASP A 126 -2.89 23.57 28.91
C ASP A 126 -4.19 24.29 28.52
N ASN A 127 -4.25 25.63 28.58
CA ASN A 127 -5.46 26.40 28.27
C ASN A 127 -5.56 26.85 26.79
N GLN A 128 -4.44 26.92 26.06
CA GLN A 128 -4.40 27.39 24.67
C GLN A 128 -5.37 26.66 23.72
N TRP A 129 -5.68 25.39 23.97
CA TRP A 129 -6.45 24.54 23.06
C TRP A 129 -7.88 25.06 22.84
N MET A 130 -8.48 25.66 23.87
CA MET A 130 -9.76 26.37 23.77
C MET A 130 -9.70 27.53 22.77
N PHE A 131 -8.56 28.21 22.66
CA PHE A 131 -8.32 29.35 21.78
C PHE A 131 -7.71 28.94 20.42
N CYS A 132 -7.34 27.68 20.24
CA CYS A 132 -6.64 27.17 19.06
C CYS A 132 -7.40 26.03 18.35
N PRO A 133 -8.66 26.23 17.93
CA PRO A 133 -9.35 25.26 17.08
C PRO A 133 -8.64 25.10 15.73
N LEU A 134 -8.89 23.99 15.03
CA LEU A 134 -8.41 23.79 13.67
C LEU A 134 -9.23 24.65 12.68
N ILE A 135 -8.62 25.70 12.13
CA ILE A 135 -9.23 26.51 11.06
C ILE A 135 -8.95 25.87 9.71
N PHE A 136 -9.98 25.71 8.87
CA PHE A 136 -9.89 25.11 7.54
C PHE A 136 -9.77 26.20 6.46
N SER A 137 -8.54 26.53 6.07
CA SER A 137 -8.28 27.60 5.10
C SER A 137 -7.38 27.15 3.96
N SER A 138 -7.66 27.71 2.79
CA SER A 138 -6.85 27.64 1.57
C SER A 138 -5.42 28.16 1.74
N ASP A 139 -5.21 29.15 2.63
CA ASP A 139 -3.87 29.67 2.99
C ASP A 139 -3.07 28.70 3.89
N THR A 140 -3.74 27.73 4.54
CA THR A 140 -3.13 26.80 5.49
C THR A 140 -3.52 25.35 5.18
N PRO A 141 -3.09 24.80 4.02
CA PRO A 141 -3.49 23.48 3.56
C PRO A 141 -3.20 22.38 4.60
N LEU A 142 -4.09 21.40 4.63
CA LEU A 142 -4.04 20.27 5.55
C LEU A 142 -3.59 19.01 4.82
N ASP A 143 -2.48 19.04 4.08
CA ASP A 143 -2.03 17.87 3.30
C ASP A 143 -1.15 16.93 4.14
N MET A 144 -1.65 15.70 4.37
CA MET A 144 -1.05 14.68 5.24
C MET A 144 -0.65 15.20 6.64
N ARG A 145 -1.32 16.26 7.11
CA ARG A 145 -0.86 17.08 8.24
C ARG A 145 -1.11 16.38 9.57
N LYS A 146 -0.06 16.21 10.38
CA LYS A 146 -0.20 15.72 11.75
C LYS A 146 -0.64 16.84 12.68
N ILE A 147 -1.67 16.60 13.49
CA ILE A 147 -2.20 17.56 14.48
C ILE A 147 -2.27 16.92 15.88
N ASP A 148 -2.13 17.73 16.95
CA ASP A 148 -2.17 17.24 18.32
C ASP A 148 -3.59 16.71 18.66
N ARG A 149 -3.67 15.63 19.45
CA ARG A 149 -4.93 15.07 19.96
C ARG A 149 -5.77 16.04 20.78
N ARG A 150 -5.19 17.14 21.28
CA ARG A 150 -5.86 18.23 22.00
C ARG A 150 -6.39 19.34 21.09
N GLN A 151 -6.00 19.38 19.81
CA GLN A 151 -6.49 20.39 18.88
C GLN A 151 -7.97 20.12 18.54
N ILE A 152 -8.82 21.12 18.79
CA ILE A 152 -10.27 20.96 18.70
C ILE A 152 -10.72 21.15 17.25
N LEU A 153 -11.45 20.18 16.73
CA LEU A 153 -12.13 20.23 15.44
C LEU A 153 -13.44 21.02 15.60
N PRO A 154 -13.64 22.15 14.91
CA PRO A 154 -14.84 22.99 15.02
C PRO A 154 -16.03 22.40 14.24
N ILE A 155 -16.45 21.22 14.64
CA ILE A 155 -17.61 20.49 14.13
C ILE A 155 -18.83 20.88 14.97
N GLN A 156 -19.80 21.55 14.35
CA GLN A 156 -21.07 21.95 14.94
C GLN A 156 -22.02 20.76 15.07
N GLN A 157 -22.06 19.88 14.06
CA GLN A 157 -22.92 18.69 14.04
C GLN A 157 -22.29 17.56 13.22
N VAL A 158 -22.55 16.30 13.61
CA VAL A 158 -22.30 15.11 12.77
C VAL A 158 -23.65 14.55 12.33
N SER A 159 -23.94 14.64 11.02
CA SER A 159 -25.29 14.44 10.47
C SER A 159 -25.54 13.04 9.90
N LYS A 160 -24.49 12.27 9.55
CA LYS A 160 -24.58 10.86 9.12
C LYS A 160 -23.25 10.16 9.40
N THR A 161 -23.29 8.97 10.00
CA THR A 161 -22.10 8.13 10.26
C THR A 161 -22.34 6.71 9.75
N THR A 162 -21.42 6.17 8.95
CA THR A 162 -21.55 4.83 8.36
C THR A 162 -20.95 3.74 9.25
N THR A 163 -21.68 3.35 10.29
CA THR A 163 -21.31 2.24 11.19
C THR A 163 -21.74 0.87 10.66
N LYS A 164 -21.33 0.49 9.45
CA LYS A 164 -21.53 -0.88 8.96
C LYS A 164 -20.62 -1.87 9.72
N THR A 165 -21.19 -3.04 10.04
CA THR A 165 -20.67 -4.05 10.97
C THR A 165 -19.29 -4.60 10.60
N ASN A 166 -18.37 -4.60 11.58
CA ASN A 166 -17.07 -5.31 11.70
C ASN A 166 -16.02 -5.28 10.57
N HIS A 167 -16.34 -4.88 9.33
CA HIS A 167 -15.44 -5.09 8.17
C HIS A 167 -15.22 -3.86 7.26
N SER A 168 -15.86 -2.72 7.54
CA SER A 168 -15.69 -1.47 6.78
C SER A 168 -14.25 -0.93 6.88
N LYS A 169 -13.62 -0.58 5.74
CA LYS A 169 -12.23 -0.03 5.70
C LYS A 169 -12.10 1.33 6.38
N SER A 170 -13.14 2.17 6.26
CA SER A 170 -13.20 3.53 6.78
C SER A 170 -14.61 3.88 7.27
N ILE A 171 -14.72 4.78 8.24
CA ILE A 171 -16.00 5.41 8.60
C ILE A 171 -16.17 6.67 7.76
N ILE A 172 -17.30 6.82 7.08
CA ILE A 172 -17.72 8.10 6.49
C ILE A 172 -18.58 8.85 7.52
N ARG A 173 -18.13 10.05 7.92
CA ARG A 173 -18.87 11.02 8.74
C ARG A 173 -19.23 12.24 7.89
N VAL A 174 -20.51 12.60 7.80
CA VAL A 174 -20.95 13.89 7.25
C VAL A 174 -20.94 14.90 8.39
N VAL A 175 -20.17 15.97 8.26
CA VAL A 175 -19.98 16.97 9.32
C VAL A 175 -20.37 18.37 8.84
N ASP A 176 -20.98 19.12 9.73
CA ASP A 176 -21.30 20.53 9.57
C ASP A 176 -20.31 21.36 10.40
N LEU A 177 -19.56 22.25 9.75
CA LEU A 177 -18.55 23.11 10.37
C LEU A 177 -19.13 24.48 10.77
N TYR A 178 -18.51 25.12 11.76
CA TYR A 178 -18.83 26.50 12.13
C TYR A 178 -18.45 27.50 11.02
N PRO A 179 -19.33 28.43 10.60
CA PRO A 179 -19.10 29.34 9.47
C PRO A 179 -17.82 30.18 9.54
N GLU A 180 -17.41 30.66 10.72
CA GLU A 180 -16.17 31.43 10.89
C GLU A 180 -14.92 30.58 11.13
N CYS A 181 -15.01 29.25 11.00
CA CYS A 181 -13.89 28.31 11.15
C CYS A 181 -13.38 27.72 9.84
N PHE A 182 -13.94 28.13 8.69
CA PHE A 182 -13.41 27.80 7.36
C PHE A 182 -13.55 28.98 6.39
N ASP A 183 -12.81 28.97 5.28
CA ASP A 183 -12.99 29.96 4.20
C ASP A 183 -13.75 29.41 2.98
N ARG A 184 -14.40 30.31 2.23
CA ARG A 184 -15.26 29.94 1.09
C ARG A 184 -14.51 29.51 -0.19
N VAL A 185 -13.19 29.70 -0.25
CA VAL A 185 -12.33 29.24 -1.36
C VAL A 185 -11.95 27.76 -1.12
N TRP A 186 -11.67 27.42 0.14
CA TRP A 186 -11.49 26.05 0.60
C TRP A 186 -12.76 25.21 0.37
N SER A 187 -13.91 25.60 0.94
CA SER A 187 -15.20 24.94 0.70
C SER A 187 -16.34 25.93 0.47
N SER A 188 -17.13 25.70 -0.59
CA SER A 188 -18.30 26.52 -0.93
C SER A 188 -19.45 26.40 0.09
N THR A 189 -19.48 25.33 0.88
CA THR A 189 -20.48 25.09 1.95
C THR A 189 -19.80 24.66 3.25
N ASN A 190 -20.49 24.80 4.38
CA ASN A 190 -19.99 24.33 5.68
C ASN A 190 -20.13 22.81 5.88
N ARG A 191 -20.82 22.10 4.97
CA ARG A 191 -21.04 20.66 5.06
C ARG A 191 -19.99 19.92 4.23
N VAL A 192 -19.19 19.10 4.90
CA VAL A 192 -18.10 18.33 4.30
C VAL A 192 -18.13 16.88 4.78
N VAL A 193 -17.36 16.02 4.12
CA VAL A 193 -17.28 14.59 4.44
C VAL A 193 -15.91 14.29 5.04
N PHE A 194 -15.89 13.74 6.25
CA PHE A 194 -14.69 13.20 6.89
C PHE A 194 -14.68 11.68 6.72
N LYS A 195 -13.74 11.17 5.91
CA LYS A 195 -13.44 9.74 5.74
C LYS A 195 -12.33 9.35 6.73
N GLU A 196 -12.69 8.61 7.76
CA GLU A 196 -11.82 8.19 8.86
C GLU A 196 -11.33 6.75 8.66
N TYR A 197 -10.02 6.59 8.51
CA TYR A 197 -9.35 5.30 8.46
C TYR A 197 -8.97 4.84 9.87
N ARG A 198 -9.41 3.63 10.24
CA ARG A 198 -9.16 3.02 11.55
C ARG A 198 -7.75 2.41 11.64
N THR A 199 -6.73 3.25 11.44
CA THR A 199 -5.31 2.85 11.40
C THR A 199 -4.77 2.24 12.70
N GLN A 200 -5.49 2.38 13.82
CA GLN A 200 -5.18 1.66 15.07
C GLN A 200 -5.64 0.19 15.05
N GLU A 201 -6.68 -0.16 14.29
CA GLU A 201 -7.20 -1.53 14.21
C GLU A 201 -6.44 -2.38 13.19
N ARG A 202 -6.00 -1.77 12.08
CA ARG A 202 -5.33 -2.45 10.97
C ARG A 202 -4.33 -1.51 10.28
N GLU A 203 -3.05 -1.88 10.31
CA GLU A 203 -1.95 -1.03 9.82
C GLU A 203 -2.05 -0.72 8.31
N TYR A 204 -2.47 -1.70 7.49
CA TYR A 204 -2.64 -1.53 6.04
C TYR A 204 -3.67 -0.43 5.65
N LEU A 205 -4.55 -0.02 6.56
CA LEU A 205 -5.47 1.09 6.29
C LEU A 205 -4.74 2.43 6.15
N ARG A 206 -3.50 2.54 6.66
CA ARG A 206 -2.64 3.70 6.42
C ARG A 206 -2.12 3.71 4.98
N GLU A 207 -1.84 2.53 4.41
CA GLU A 207 -1.49 2.43 2.98
C GLU A 207 -2.67 2.82 2.09
N ALA A 208 -3.90 2.42 2.44
CA ALA A 208 -5.11 2.82 1.72
C ALA A 208 -5.33 4.35 1.75
N TRP A 209 -5.16 4.99 2.92
CA TRP A 209 -5.17 6.45 3.05
C TRP A 209 -4.07 7.13 2.23
N ASN A 210 -2.83 6.62 2.28
CA ASN A 210 -1.71 7.11 1.48
C ASN A 210 -2.02 7.02 -0.03
N LYS A 211 -2.56 5.88 -0.51
CA LYS A 211 -2.93 5.67 -1.93
C LYS A 211 -3.98 6.68 -2.37
N GLU A 212 -5.06 6.84 -1.61
CA GLU A 212 -6.13 7.77 -1.95
C GLU A 212 -5.62 9.22 -1.99
N TYR A 213 -4.75 9.62 -1.04
CA TYR A 213 -4.10 10.93 -1.06
C TYR A 213 -3.25 11.13 -2.32
N TYR A 214 -2.35 10.19 -2.64
CA TYR A 214 -1.52 10.31 -3.83
C TYR A 214 -2.31 10.26 -5.14
N ALA A 215 -3.45 9.57 -5.18
CA ALA A 215 -4.38 9.62 -6.31
C ALA A 215 -4.96 11.04 -6.48
N PHE A 216 -5.44 11.69 -5.41
CA PHE A 216 -5.91 13.08 -5.49
C PHE A 216 -4.82 14.08 -5.85
N VAL A 217 -3.60 13.94 -5.31
CA VAL A 217 -2.44 14.76 -5.71
C VAL A 217 -2.12 14.61 -7.20
N ALA A 218 -2.19 13.39 -7.74
CA ALA A 218 -1.95 13.13 -9.15
C ALA A 218 -3.09 13.63 -10.06
N ILE A 219 -4.33 13.66 -9.57
CA ILE A 219 -5.50 14.22 -10.27
C ILE A 219 -5.45 15.75 -10.34
N GLU A 220 -4.93 16.43 -9.32
CA GLU A 220 -5.02 17.88 -9.09
C GLU A 220 -6.48 18.36 -8.91
N SER A 221 -7.28 18.35 -9.97
CA SER A 221 -8.70 18.72 -9.97
C SER A 221 -9.45 18.14 -11.20
N SER A 222 -10.76 17.95 -11.05
CA SER A 222 -11.69 17.62 -12.13
C SER A 222 -13.14 17.81 -11.65
N ASP A 223 -14.01 18.41 -12.46
CA ASP A 223 -15.43 18.57 -12.13
C ASP A 223 -16.20 17.23 -12.01
N TYR A 224 -15.62 16.15 -12.57
CA TYR A 224 -16.19 14.80 -12.59
C TYR A 224 -15.59 13.88 -11.52
N ILE A 225 -14.76 14.41 -10.61
CA ILE A 225 -14.15 13.69 -9.48
C ILE A 225 -14.46 14.47 -8.20
N VAL A 226 -14.73 13.77 -7.10
CA VAL A 226 -15.02 14.40 -5.82
C VAL A 226 -13.88 15.34 -5.38
N LYS A 227 -14.21 16.60 -5.06
CA LYS A 227 -13.21 17.58 -4.61
C LYS A 227 -12.61 17.16 -3.28
N TYR A 228 -11.30 16.91 -3.29
CA TYR A 228 -10.47 16.76 -2.10
C TYR A 228 -10.23 18.12 -1.43
N LEU A 229 -10.31 18.15 -0.10
CA LEU A 229 -10.21 19.36 0.74
C LEU A 229 -9.07 19.30 1.76
N GLY A 230 -8.44 18.14 1.96
CA GLY A 230 -7.35 17.95 2.93
C GLY A 230 -7.30 16.53 3.51
N SER A 231 -6.22 16.21 4.21
CA SER A 231 -6.00 14.93 4.89
C SER A 231 -5.12 15.10 6.13
N PHE A 232 -5.61 14.70 7.31
CA PHE A 232 -4.88 14.91 8.57
C PHE A 232 -4.78 13.65 9.41
N GLU A 233 -3.69 13.55 10.18
CA GLU A 233 -3.53 12.51 11.20
C GLU A 233 -3.70 13.12 12.59
N GLN A 234 -4.64 12.58 13.36
CA GLN A 234 -4.87 12.97 14.75
C GLN A 234 -5.05 11.72 15.61
N ASN A 235 -4.31 11.64 16.73
CA ASN A 235 -4.42 10.53 17.68
C ASN A 235 -4.28 9.13 17.05
N ASN A 236 -3.31 8.96 16.13
CA ASN A 236 -3.07 7.75 15.33
C ASN A 236 -4.26 7.28 14.45
N ARG A 237 -5.26 8.15 14.24
CA ARG A 237 -6.34 7.99 13.24
C ARG A 237 -6.04 8.89 12.05
N CYS A 238 -6.29 8.39 10.84
CA CYS A 238 -6.02 9.12 9.60
C CYS A 238 -7.35 9.54 8.96
N PHE A 239 -7.47 10.81 8.58
CA PHE A 239 -8.67 11.41 8.04
C PHE A 239 -8.43 11.96 6.64
N MET A 240 -9.46 11.92 5.80
CA MET A 240 -9.53 12.66 4.55
C MET A 240 -10.81 13.49 4.51
N ILE A 241 -10.71 14.73 4.04
CA ILE A 241 -11.81 15.68 3.92
C ILE A 241 -12.17 15.81 2.45
N LEU A 242 -13.44 15.57 2.12
CA LEU A 242 -14.00 15.65 0.77
C LEU A 242 -15.23 16.57 0.76
N GLU A 243 -15.60 17.10 -0.41
CA GLU A 243 -16.88 17.80 -0.58
C GLU A 243 -18.09 16.88 -0.29
N TYR A 244 -19.21 17.48 0.10
CA TYR A 244 -20.45 16.74 0.37
C TYR A 244 -21.35 16.66 -0.87
N ALA A 245 -21.59 15.43 -1.36
CA ALA A 245 -22.57 15.14 -2.39
C ALA A 245 -23.97 15.01 -1.78
N SER A 246 -24.86 15.97 -2.07
CA SER A 246 -26.20 16.05 -1.46
C SER A 246 -27.17 14.95 -1.92
N GLY A 247 -26.95 14.35 -3.09
CA GLY A 247 -27.72 13.20 -3.59
C GLY A 247 -27.24 11.84 -3.06
N GLY A 248 -26.17 11.79 -2.25
CA GLY A 248 -25.56 10.54 -1.80
C GLY A 248 -24.80 9.82 -2.92
N SER A 249 -24.77 8.50 -2.88
CA SER A 249 -24.23 7.67 -3.97
C SER A 249 -25.30 7.29 -5.00
N LEU A 250 -24.90 6.90 -6.20
CA LEU A 250 -25.80 6.35 -7.23
C LEU A 250 -26.53 5.09 -6.72
N LEU A 251 -25.92 4.32 -5.81
CA LEU A 251 -26.57 3.21 -5.10
C LEU A 251 -27.66 3.68 -4.12
N ASP A 252 -27.47 4.82 -3.44
CA ASP A 252 -28.52 5.41 -2.60
C ASP A 252 -29.68 5.94 -3.47
N LEU A 253 -29.36 6.54 -4.63
CA LEU A 253 -30.35 6.99 -5.61
C LEU A 253 -31.18 5.82 -6.14
N PHE A 254 -30.54 4.72 -6.57
CA PHE A 254 -31.26 3.50 -6.97
C PHE A 254 -32.20 3.01 -5.86
N LYS A 255 -31.72 2.93 -4.61
CA LYS A 255 -32.51 2.49 -3.45
C LYS A 255 -33.68 3.39 -3.08
N SER A 256 -33.64 4.68 -3.45
CA SER A 256 -34.77 5.61 -3.28
C SER A 256 -35.89 5.39 -4.29
N ASP A 257 -35.63 4.63 -5.36
CA ASP A 257 -36.52 4.31 -6.47
C ASP A 257 -37.16 5.52 -7.19
N GLN A 258 -36.56 6.69 -7.04
CA GLN A 258 -36.94 7.93 -7.71
C GLN A 258 -36.44 7.94 -9.15
N THR A 259 -37.00 7.11 -10.02
CA THR A 259 -36.60 7.04 -11.44
C THR A 259 -36.93 8.33 -12.22
N PRO A 260 -36.11 8.75 -13.20
CA PRO A 260 -36.43 9.86 -14.11
C PRO A 260 -37.51 9.43 -15.11
N LYS A 261 -38.66 10.12 -15.11
CA LYS A 261 -39.90 9.69 -15.78
C LYS A 261 -40.07 10.36 -17.13
N THR A 262 -39.76 11.65 -17.24
CA THR A 262 -39.85 12.41 -18.50
C THR A 262 -38.63 12.18 -19.38
N GLU A 263 -38.74 12.53 -20.67
CA GLU A 263 -37.59 12.53 -21.59
C GLU A 263 -36.48 13.49 -21.11
N GLU A 264 -36.84 14.66 -20.61
CA GLU A 264 -35.89 15.68 -20.15
C GLU A 264 -35.17 15.24 -18.86
N GLU A 265 -35.87 14.65 -17.90
CA GLU A 265 -35.25 14.05 -16.71
C GLU A 265 -34.25 12.94 -17.12
N ARG A 266 -34.62 12.07 -18.07
CA ARG A 266 -33.71 11.05 -18.61
C ARG A 266 -32.51 11.65 -19.34
N ARG A 267 -32.70 12.76 -20.06
CA ARG A 267 -31.65 13.50 -20.77
C ARG A 267 -30.63 14.07 -19.80
N TYR A 268 -31.05 14.73 -18.71
CA TYR A 268 -30.12 15.23 -17.68
C TYR A 268 -29.44 14.05 -16.96
N PHE A 269 -30.19 13.03 -16.56
CA PHE A 269 -29.66 11.84 -15.89
C PHE A 269 -28.56 11.14 -16.70
N LEU A 270 -28.84 10.80 -17.97
CA LEU A 270 -27.88 10.11 -18.83
C LEU A 270 -26.65 10.98 -19.13
N HIS A 271 -26.81 12.28 -19.35
CA HIS A 271 -25.67 13.18 -19.56
C HIS A 271 -24.79 13.31 -18.31
N GLY A 272 -25.40 13.47 -17.14
CA GLY A 272 -24.68 13.57 -15.86
C GLY A 272 -23.98 12.27 -15.45
N LEU A 273 -24.54 11.10 -15.80
CA LEU A 273 -23.94 9.79 -15.56
C LEU A 273 -22.81 9.47 -16.54
N MET A 274 -22.99 9.76 -17.84
CA MET A 274 -21.94 9.60 -18.85
C MET A 274 -20.74 10.52 -18.56
N GLY A 275 -20.91 11.59 -17.79
CA GLY A 275 -19.83 12.45 -17.30
C GLY A 275 -18.70 11.70 -16.56
N VAL A 276 -18.98 10.55 -15.93
CA VAL A 276 -17.95 9.71 -15.29
C VAL A 276 -16.91 9.21 -16.30
N ILE A 277 -17.23 9.15 -17.60
CA ILE A 277 -16.25 8.83 -18.65
C ILE A 277 -15.12 9.87 -18.70
N LYS A 278 -15.41 11.16 -18.47
CA LYS A 278 -14.38 12.22 -18.35
C LYS A 278 -13.53 12.08 -17.10
N ALA A 279 -14.06 11.51 -16.00
CA ALA A 279 -13.27 11.16 -14.82
C ALA A 279 -12.26 10.02 -15.12
N ILE A 280 -12.71 8.97 -15.83
CA ILE A 280 -11.83 7.88 -16.27
C ILE A 280 -10.77 8.41 -17.27
N ASP A 281 -11.15 9.29 -18.22
CA ASP A 281 -10.20 9.91 -19.14
C ASP A 281 -9.15 10.73 -18.38
N LYS A 282 -9.53 11.54 -17.38
CA LYS A 282 -8.58 12.31 -16.56
C LYS A 282 -7.58 11.39 -15.84
N ILE A 283 -8.01 10.36 -15.10
CA ILE A 283 -7.07 9.48 -14.37
C ILE A 283 -6.18 8.63 -15.29
N GLN A 284 -6.57 8.44 -16.56
CA GLN A 284 -5.80 7.72 -17.58
C GLN A 284 -5.06 8.66 -18.56
N ASN A 285 -5.05 9.98 -18.33
CA ASN A 285 -4.35 10.99 -19.14
C ASN A 285 -3.78 12.11 -18.27
N LEU A 286 -2.94 11.77 -17.29
CA LEU A 286 -2.32 12.75 -16.38
C LEU A 286 -1.20 13.58 -17.04
N GLY A 287 -0.64 13.10 -18.15
CA GLY A 287 0.46 13.75 -18.86
C GLY A 287 1.80 13.67 -18.12
N GLY A 288 2.73 14.59 -18.41
CA GLY A 288 3.98 14.74 -17.64
C GLY A 288 5.01 13.59 -17.75
N GLY A 289 4.86 12.65 -18.69
CA GLY A 289 5.92 11.70 -19.02
C GLY A 289 7.06 12.34 -19.82
N ALA A 290 8.27 11.80 -19.68
CA ALA A 290 9.38 12.15 -20.56
C ALA A 290 9.01 11.81 -22.02
N TRP A 291 9.47 12.60 -22.99
CA TRP A 291 9.20 12.38 -24.42
C TRP A 291 7.70 12.31 -24.80
N ASN A 292 6.83 12.99 -24.05
CA ASN A 292 5.36 12.98 -24.17
C ASN A 292 4.70 11.64 -23.80
N GLN A 293 5.39 10.74 -23.10
CA GLN A 293 4.83 9.45 -22.67
C GLN A 293 3.55 9.65 -21.83
N ARG A 294 2.49 8.92 -22.16
CA ARG A 294 1.20 8.96 -21.46
C ARG A 294 1.35 8.37 -20.07
N ARG A 295 0.76 9.01 -19.05
CA ARG A 295 0.73 8.53 -17.65
C ARG A 295 -0.68 8.49 -17.09
N GLY A 296 -0.88 7.63 -16.10
CA GLY A 296 -2.14 7.50 -15.38
C GLY A 296 -2.22 6.26 -14.51
N PHE A 297 -3.41 6.02 -13.97
CA PHE A 297 -3.73 4.87 -13.11
C PHE A 297 -5.15 4.34 -13.36
N ALA A 298 -5.44 3.16 -12.80
CA ALA A 298 -6.78 2.59 -12.77
C ALA A 298 -7.40 2.70 -11.37
N HIS A 299 -8.72 2.88 -11.30
CA HIS A 299 -9.48 3.01 -10.06
C HIS A 299 -9.82 1.68 -9.41
N ARG A 300 -10.10 0.62 -10.20
CA ARG A 300 -10.31 -0.77 -9.73
C ARG A 300 -11.49 -1.07 -8.79
N ASP A 301 -12.34 -0.09 -8.45
CA ASP A 301 -13.53 -0.30 -7.59
C ASP A 301 -14.74 0.55 -8.05
N ILE A 302 -14.87 0.75 -9.37
CA ILE A 302 -16.00 1.48 -9.97
C ILE A 302 -17.28 0.64 -9.84
N LYS A 303 -18.25 1.19 -9.10
CA LYS A 303 -19.54 0.60 -8.75
C LYS A 303 -20.52 1.71 -8.33
N PRO A 304 -21.84 1.48 -8.24
CA PRO A 304 -22.81 2.55 -7.96
C PRO A 304 -22.62 3.20 -6.56
N ALA A 305 -21.95 2.55 -5.62
CA ALA A 305 -21.63 3.14 -4.31
C ALA A 305 -20.51 4.20 -4.36
N ASN A 306 -19.65 4.16 -5.38
CA ASN A 306 -18.45 5.00 -5.51
C ASN A 306 -18.61 6.10 -6.57
N ILE A 307 -19.83 6.26 -7.10
CA ILE A 307 -20.25 7.37 -7.96
C ILE A 307 -21.22 8.21 -7.14
N LEU A 308 -20.85 9.46 -6.88
CA LEU A 308 -21.60 10.41 -6.06
C LEU A 308 -22.54 11.26 -6.93
N VAL A 309 -23.71 11.57 -6.39
CA VAL A 309 -24.79 12.27 -7.10
C VAL A 309 -24.92 13.71 -6.62
N PHE A 310 -24.91 14.64 -7.58
CA PHE A 310 -25.20 16.05 -7.38
C PHE A 310 -26.51 16.40 -8.12
N PRO A 311 -27.63 16.57 -7.39
CA PRO A 311 -28.93 16.96 -7.94
C PRO A 311 -28.87 18.25 -8.77
N GLY A 312 -29.78 18.39 -9.73
CA GLY A 312 -29.98 19.64 -10.45
C GLY A 312 -30.63 20.74 -9.61
N THR A 313 -30.68 21.95 -10.16
CA THR A 313 -31.17 23.18 -9.50
C THR A 313 -32.66 23.13 -9.15
N ASP A 314 -33.47 22.56 -10.04
CA ASP A 314 -34.94 22.63 -10.04
C ASP A 314 -35.55 21.24 -9.82
N GLY A 315 -34.92 20.46 -8.93
CA GLY A 315 -35.26 19.06 -8.63
C GLY A 315 -34.21 18.07 -9.15
N THR A 316 -34.31 16.81 -8.74
CA THR A 316 -33.24 15.80 -8.86
C THR A 316 -32.64 15.73 -10.27
N TYR A 317 -33.47 15.62 -11.31
CA TYR A 317 -33.05 15.45 -12.71
C TYR A 317 -33.31 16.68 -13.55
N SER A 318 -32.75 17.81 -13.15
CA SER A 318 -32.88 19.10 -13.84
C SER A 318 -31.50 19.64 -14.25
N SER A 319 -31.45 20.89 -14.71
CA SER A 319 -30.21 21.58 -15.07
C SER A 319 -29.17 21.50 -13.95
N GLY A 320 -27.92 21.27 -14.30
CA GLY A 320 -26.82 21.10 -13.33
C GLY A 320 -26.70 19.70 -12.70
N PHE A 321 -27.61 18.76 -12.96
CA PHE A 321 -27.43 17.36 -12.53
C PHE A 321 -26.13 16.79 -13.09
N HIS A 322 -25.27 16.27 -12.20
CA HIS A 322 -24.04 15.60 -12.57
C HIS A 322 -23.67 14.53 -11.55
N THR A 323 -22.74 13.66 -11.93
CA THR A 323 -22.16 12.66 -11.03
C THR A 323 -20.64 12.77 -11.00
N LYS A 324 -20.03 12.40 -9.87
CA LYS A 324 -18.58 12.44 -9.67
C LYS A 324 -18.04 11.13 -9.14
N LEU A 325 -16.84 10.74 -9.58
CA LEU A 325 -16.15 9.53 -9.14
C LEU A 325 -15.42 9.77 -7.80
N ALA A 326 -15.41 8.77 -6.91
CA ALA A 326 -14.89 8.87 -5.54
C ALA A 326 -14.35 7.52 -5.02
N ASP A 327 -13.65 7.56 -3.87
CA ASP A 327 -13.08 6.40 -3.16
C ASP A 327 -11.91 5.71 -3.90
N PHE A 328 -10.78 6.43 -4.00
CA PHE A 328 -9.55 5.98 -4.68
C PHE A 328 -8.61 5.14 -3.79
N ASP A 329 -9.11 4.55 -2.71
CA ASP A 329 -8.33 3.74 -1.76
C ASP A 329 -7.70 2.47 -2.38
N THR A 330 -8.24 2.08 -3.52
CA THR A 330 -7.98 0.87 -4.32
C THR A 330 -7.30 1.19 -5.65
N ALA A 331 -6.99 2.47 -5.91
CA ALA A 331 -6.32 2.92 -7.11
C ALA A 331 -4.91 2.31 -7.25
N THR A 332 -4.48 2.09 -8.49
CA THR A 332 -3.12 1.67 -8.79
C THR A 332 -2.14 2.86 -8.63
N PRO A 333 -0.84 2.62 -8.40
CA PRO A 333 0.16 3.68 -8.54
C PRO A 333 0.12 4.30 -9.94
N ASP A 334 0.36 5.60 -10.06
CA ASP A 334 0.60 6.27 -11.34
C ASP A 334 1.84 5.68 -12.03
N ARG A 335 1.71 5.39 -13.33
CA ARG A 335 2.74 4.79 -14.17
C ARG A 335 2.65 5.34 -15.60
N PRO A 336 3.74 5.26 -16.37
CA PRO A 336 3.65 5.33 -17.82
C PRO A 336 2.72 4.23 -18.36
N LEU A 337 1.95 4.55 -19.40
CA LEU A 337 0.95 3.68 -20.03
C LEU A 337 1.39 3.15 -21.41
N ASP A 338 2.54 3.61 -21.91
CA ASP A 338 3.05 3.25 -23.25
C ASP A 338 4.08 2.09 -23.24
N ASP A 339 4.54 1.67 -22.05
CA ASP A 339 5.04 0.30 -21.85
C ASP A 339 3.81 -0.60 -21.65
N ASP A 340 3.77 -1.79 -22.26
CA ASP A 340 2.60 -2.70 -22.29
C ASP A 340 1.93 -2.90 -20.91
N GLU A 341 0.93 -2.06 -20.60
CA GLU A 341 -0.05 -2.12 -19.50
C GLU A 341 0.47 -2.49 -18.08
N PHE A 342 -0.39 -3.18 -17.30
CA PHE A 342 -0.08 -4.01 -16.13
C PHE A 342 0.13 -3.36 -14.73
N SER A 343 -0.82 -3.64 -13.84
CA SER A 343 -0.66 -3.51 -12.38
C SER A 343 -0.95 -4.83 -11.66
N PHE A 344 -0.09 -5.25 -10.73
CA PHE A 344 -0.37 -6.33 -9.79
C PHE A 344 -0.90 -5.77 -8.48
N GLN A 345 -2.22 -5.80 -8.27
CA GLN A 345 -2.81 -5.66 -6.93
C GLN A 345 -4.17 -6.37 -6.87
N ASP A 346 -4.31 -7.26 -5.89
CA ASP A 346 -5.61 -7.76 -5.43
C ASP A 346 -6.21 -6.71 -4.49
N ASN A 347 -7.48 -6.37 -4.71
CA ASN A 347 -8.19 -5.33 -3.96
C ASN A 347 -9.28 -5.89 -3.05
N GLY A 348 -9.56 -7.20 -3.06
CA GLY A 348 -10.64 -7.81 -2.27
C GLY A 348 -12.04 -7.22 -2.52
N GLY A 349 -12.21 -6.53 -3.65
CA GLY A 349 -13.32 -5.63 -3.93
C GLY A 349 -14.53 -6.30 -4.62
N ASN A 350 -15.46 -5.47 -5.10
CA ASN A 350 -16.74 -5.95 -5.62
C ASN A 350 -16.59 -6.68 -6.98
N ARG A 351 -16.52 -8.01 -6.93
CA ARG A 351 -16.38 -8.91 -8.08
C ARG A 351 -17.52 -8.82 -9.10
N THR A 352 -18.68 -8.26 -8.75
CA THR A 352 -19.81 -8.07 -9.68
C THR A 352 -19.52 -7.06 -10.78
N TYR A 353 -18.85 -5.94 -10.48
CA TYR A 353 -18.50 -4.89 -11.45
C TYR A 353 -17.03 -4.92 -11.86
N CYS A 354 -16.14 -5.20 -10.90
CA CYS A 354 -14.68 -5.21 -11.12
C CYS A 354 -14.15 -6.60 -11.55
N GLY A 355 -15.04 -7.60 -11.62
CA GLY A 355 -14.87 -8.76 -12.48
C GLY A 355 -15.20 -8.41 -13.93
N SER A 356 -14.27 -7.76 -14.63
CA SER A 356 -14.23 -7.80 -16.09
C SER A 356 -13.72 -9.17 -16.57
N PRO A 357 -13.92 -9.58 -17.85
CA PRO A 357 -13.56 -10.92 -18.30
C PRO A 357 -12.08 -11.25 -18.07
N GLU A 358 -11.19 -10.29 -18.35
CA GLU A 358 -9.77 -10.41 -18.10
C GLU A 358 -9.39 -10.38 -16.60
N ALA A 359 -10.17 -9.67 -15.76
CA ALA A 359 -9.99 -9.71 -14.31
C ALA A 359 -10.48 -11.03 -13.69
N SER A 360 -11.64 -11.57 -14.09
CA SER A 360 -12.11 -12.86 -13.58
C SER A 360 -11.29 -14.04 -14.08
N ILE A 361 -10.63 -13.92 -15.24
CA ILE A 361 -9.55 -14.83 -15.62
C ILE A 361 -8.39 -14.68 -14.61
N PHE A 362 -7.90 -13.48 -14.31
CA PHE A 362 -6.84 -13.28 -13.31
C PHE A 362 -7.18 -13.85 -11.93
N TYR A 363 -8.39 -13.63 -11.40
CA TYR A 363 -8.81 -14.20 -10.12
C TYR A 363 -8.94 -15.73 -10.15
N ARG A 364 -9.42 -16.31 -11.26
CA ARG A 364 -9.50 -17.78 -11.45
C ARG A 364 -8.12 -18.43 -11.65
N ASP A 365 -7.17 -17.67 -12.20
CA ASP A 365 -5.78 -18.07 -12.42
C ASP A 365 -4.81 -17.47 -11.37
N GLN A 366 -5.26 -17.33 -10.11
CA GLN A 366 -4.37 -17.03 -8.98
C GLN A 366 -3.17 -18.00 -8.90
N GLU A 367 -3.33 -19.24 -9.38
CA GLU A 367 -2.22 -20.20 -9.52
C GLU A 367 -1.30 -19.95 -10.73
N ARG A 368 -1.73 -19.25 -11.79
CA ARG A 368 -0.96 -19.08 -13.04
C ARG A 368 -0.17 -17.76 -13.15
N GLY A 369 -0.52 -16.73 -12.38
CA GLY A 369 0.38 -15.59 -12.07
C GLY A 369 0.83 -14.69 -13.23
N LEU A 370 0.19 -14.76 -14.41
CA LEU A 370 0.63 -14.09 -15.65
C LEU A 370 -0.50 -13.38 -16.42
N ARG A 371 -1.51 -12.91 -15.72
CA ARG A 371 -2.41 -11.90 -16.28
C ARG A 371 -2.50 -10.74 -15.33
N GLN A 372 -2.65 -9.57 -15.91
CA GLN A 372 -2.58 -8.29 -15.24
C GLN A 372 -3.77 -7.50 -15.75
N VAL A 373 -4.52 -6.86 -14.85
CA VAL A 373 -5.77 -6.22 -15.24
C VAL A 373 -5.46 -4.92 -16.01
N PRO A 374 -5.95 -4.71 -17.24
CA PRO A 374 -5.73 -3.49 -18.03
C PRO A 374 -6.37 -2.25 -17.39
N VAL A 375 -5.90 -1.04 -17.68
CA VAL A 375 -6.62 0.19 -17.23
C VAL A 375 -8.02 0.29 -17.87
N ALA A 376 -8.20 -0.31 -19.04
CA ALA A 376 -9.48 -0.48 -19.70
C ALA A 376 -10.48 -1.43 -18.98
N SER A 377 -10.16 -1.97 -17.79
CA SER A 377 -11.17 -2.61 -16.93
C SER A 377 -12.16 -1.61 -16.36
N ASP A 378 -11.71 -0.38 -16.07
CA ASP A 378 -12.57 0.66 -15.48
C ASP A 378 -13.71 1.06 -16.44
N VAL A 379 -13.43 1.03 -17.76
CA VAL A 379 -14.43 1.21 -18.83
C VAL A 379 -15.47 0.09 -18.83
N TRP A 380 -15.07 -1.17 -18.58
CA TRP A 380 -16.01 -2.29 -18.43
C TRP A 380 -16.87 -2.11 -17.17
N SER A 381 -16.25 -1.81 -16.02
CA SER A 381 -16.97 -1.60 -14.75
C SER A 381 -17.98 -0.46 -14.82
N LEU A 382 -17.63 0.66 -15.47
CA LEU A 382 -18.57 1.74 -15.75
C LEU A 382 -19.68 1.31 -16.74
N GLY A 383 -19.36 0.49 -17.74
CA GLY A 383 -20.36 -0.09 -18.64
C GLY A 383 -21.40 -0.95 -17.90
N CYS A 384 -20.98 -1.73 -16.91
CA CYS A 384 -21.89 -2.47 -16.03
C CYS A 384 -22.80 -1.55 -15.21
N VAL A 385 -22.25 -0.45 -14.67
CA VAL A 385 -23.03 0.55 -13.91
C VAL A 385 -24.07 1.25 -14.79
N ILE A 386 -23.68 1.68 -16.00
CA ILE A 386 -24.61 2.35 -16.93
C ILE A 386 -25.67 1.36 -17.43
N SER A 387 -25.31 0.08 -17.64
CA SER A 387 -26.27 -0.96 -18.00
C SER A 387 -27.37 -1.12 -16.94
N GLU A 388 -26.99 -1.18 -15.66
CA GLU A 388 -27.96 -1.20 -14.56
C GLU A 388 -28.73 0.12 -14.43
N ALA A 389 -28.08 1.27 -14.63
CA ALA A 389 -28.77 2.56 -14.62
C ALA A 389 -29.90 2.62 -15.67
N ILE A 390 -29.70 2.09 -16.88
CA ILE A 390 -30.75 2.04 -17.92
C ILE A 390 -31.90 1.12 -17.52
N ILE A 391 -31.59 -0.06 -16.96
CA ILE A 391 -32.59 -1.01 -16.46
C ILE A 391 -33.41 -0.40 -15.31
N TRP A 392 -32.75 0.31 -14.40
CA TRP A 392 -33.39 1.03 -13.30
C TRP A 392 -34.27 2.18 -13.78
N VAL A 393 -33.82 2.99 -14.76
CA VAL A 393 -34.63 4.05 -15.37
C VAL A 393 -35.91 3.50 -16.02
N ALA A 394 -35.89 2.26 -16.53
CA ALA A 394 -37.04 1.63 -17.16
C ALA A 394 -38.04 0.99 -16.17
N GLY A 395 -37.58 0.36 -15.08
CA GLY A 395 -38.43 -0.45 -14.19
C GLY A 395 -38.03 -0.48 -12.72
N GLY A 396 -37.24 0.50 -12.27
CA GLY A 396 -36.85 0.70 -10.88
C GLY A 396 -36.05 -0.46 -10.27
N MET A 397 -36.08 -0.54 -8.95
CA MET A 397 -35.41 -1.58 -8.16
C MET A 397 -35.94 -3.00 -8.47
N THR A 398 -37.17 -3.13 -8.97
CA THR A 398 -37.73 -4.41 -9.41
C THR A 398 -36.99 -4.93 -10.63
N ALA A 399 -36.87 -4.12 -11.70
CA ALA A 399 -36.13 -4.51 -12.91
C ALA A 399 -34.64 -4.78 -12.64
N LEU A 400 -34.01 -4.04 -11.71
CA LEU A 400 -32.64 -4.35 -11.25
C LEU A 400 -32.54 -5.74 -10.60
N LYS A 401 -33.46 -6.07 -9.68
CA LYS A 401 -33.49 -7.38 -9.01
C LYS A 401 -33.72 -8.52 -10.00
N GLU A 402 -34.62 -8.33 -10.97
CA GLU A 402 -34.87 -9.29 -12.05
C GLU A 402 -33.64 -9.48 -12.94
N ALA A 403 -32.99 -8.40 -13.39
CA ALA A 403 -31.76 -8.46 -14.17
C ALA A 403 -30.62 -9.19 -13.43
N ALA A 404 -30.41 -8.89 -12.14
CA ALA A 404 -29.44 -9.61 -11.31
C ALA A 404 -29.79 -11.11 -11.17
N ASN A 405 -31.09 -11.44 -11.06
CA ASN A 405 -31.54 -12.83 -11.00
C ASN A 405 -31.36 -13.56 -12.34
N TYR A 406 -31.55 -12.89 -13.48
CA TYR A 406 -31.23 -13.46 -14.80
C TYR A 406 -29.73 -13.71 -14.95
N ARG A 407 -28.85 -12.79 -14.49
CA ARG A 407 -27.39 -13.03 -14.46
C ARG A 407 -27.05 -14.26 -13.62
N ARG A 408 -27.57 -14.35 -12.38
CA ARG A 408 -27.40 -15.54 -11.51
C ARG A 408 -27.84 -16.83 -12.18
N THR A 409 -28.99 -16.81 -12.86
CA THR A 409 -29.57 -18.00 -13.51
C THR A 409 -28.79 -18.44 -14.73
N GLU A 410 -28.33 -17.50 -15.59
CA GLU A 410 -27.46 -17.84 -16.73
C GLU A 410 -26.10 -18.38 -16.25
N ILE A 411 -25.53 -17.80 -15.19
CA ILE A 411 -24.27 -18.26 -14.59
C ILE A 411 -24.44 -19.65 -13.96
N SER A 412 -25.47 -19.90 -13.17
CA SER A 412 -25.66 -21.21 -12.52
C SER A 412 -25.99 -22.33 -13.51
N THR A 413 -26.72 -22.02 -14.59
CA THR A 413 -27.13 -23.01 -15.59
C THR A 413 -26.01 -23.35 -16.59
N HIS A 414 -25.16 -22.38 -16.96
CA HIS A 414 -24.21 -22.55 -18.06
C HIS A 414 -22.73 -22.32 -17.70
N TYR A 415 -22.44 -21.61 -16.61
CA TYR A 415 -21.10 -21.13 -16.27
C TYR A 415 -20.74 -21.34 -14.79
N ALA A 416 -21.16 -22.46 -14.20
CA ALA A 416 -21.08 -22.74 -12.76
C ALA A 416 -19.69 -22.50 -12.14
N PHE A 417 -18.61 -22.71 -12.89
CA PHE A 417 -17.22 -22.40 -12.47
C PHE A 417 -16.99 -20.94 -12.04
N LEU A 418 -17.85 -20.00 -12.43
CA LEU A 418 -17.83 -18.62 -11.97
C LEU A 418 -18.32 -18.50 -10.52
N ILE A 419 -19.26 -19.34 -10.08
CA ILE A 419 -19.82 -19.33 -8.72
C ILE A 419 -18.73 -19.72 -7.72
N ASP A 420 -17.98 -20.79 -8.00
CA ASP A 420 -16.86 -21.28 -7.18
C ASP A 420 -15.78 -20.20 -6.97
N ASN A 421 -15.65 -19.28 -7.94
CA ASN A 421 -14.69 -18.17 -7.93
C ASN A 421 -15.32 -16.85 -7.42
N SER A 422 -16.53 -16.89 -6.87
CA SER A 422 -17.29 -15.74 -6.35
C SER A 422 -17.63 -14.67 -7.41
N PHE A 423 -17.85 -15.08 -8.66
CA PHE A 423 -18.36 -14.28 -9.77
C PHE A 423 -19.84 -14.58 -10.09
N GLY A 424 -20.60 -15.13 -9.14
CA GLY A 424 -21.98 -15.61 -9.33
C GLY A 424 -23.01 -14.58 -9.80
N GLU A 425 -22.71 -13.28 -9.74
CA GLU A 425 -23.60 -12.19 -10.21
C GLU A 425 -22.97 -11.29 -11.30
N CYS A 426 -21.79 -11.65 -11.81
CA CYS A 426 -21.03 -10.83 -12.77
C CYS A 426 -21.72 -10.69 -14.14
N PHE A 427 -21.20 -9.80 -14.99
CA PHE A 427 -21.81 -9.47 -16.29
C PHE A 427 -21.29 -10.33 -17.46
N HIS A 428 -20.48 -11.36 -17.21
CA HIS A 428 -19.79 -12.12 -18.27
C HIS A 428 -19.83 -13.65 -18.09
N ASN A 429 -19.59 -14.39 -19.18
CA ASN A 429 -19.28 -15.83 -19.13
C ASN A 429 -17.80 -16.12 -18.83
N GLY A 430 -16.99 -15.09 -18.56
CA GLY A 430 -15.54 -15.19 -18.40
C GLY A 430 -14.75 -15.04 -19.71
N SER A 431 -15.37 -14.55 -20.78
CA SER A 431 -14.70 -14.10 -22.02
C SER A 431 -15.48 -12.97 -22.72
N THR A 432 -16.81 -13.06 -22.77
CA THR A 432 -17.74 -12.05 -23.32
C THR A 432 -18.84 -11.71 -22.32
N VAL A 433 -19.60 -10.65 -22.58
CA VAL A 433 -20.83 -10.32 -21.84
C VAL A 433 -21.84 -11.49 -21.87
N LEU A 434 -22.67 -11.61 -20.82
CA LEU A 434 -23.77 -12.59 -20.74
C LEU A 434 -24.92 -12.25 -21.69
N THR A 435 -25.64 -13.29 -22.12
CA THR A 435 -26.76 -13.19 -23.06
C THR A 435 -27.94 -12.41 -22.47
N CYS A 436 -28.21 -12.60 -21.17
CA CYS A 436 -29.26 -11.90 -20.44
C CYS A 436 -29.03 -10.39 -20.34
N VAL A 437 -27.79 -9.90 -20.33
CA VAL A 437 -27.50 -8.46 -20.19
C VAL A 437 -28.02 -7.69 -21.41
N GLY A 438 -27.71 -8.14 -22.63
CA GLY A 438 -28.25 -7.53 -23.86
C GLY A 438 -29.78 -7.65 -23.96
N LYS A 439 -30.34 -8.80 -23.57
CA LYS A 439 -31.80 -9.00 -23.52
C LYS A 439 -32.49 -8.03 -22.56
N SER A 440 -31.94 -7.86 -21.34
CA SER A 440 -32.45 -6.91 -20.35
C SER A 440 -32.26 -5.45 -20.80
N LEU A 441 -31.19 -5.11 -21.52
CA LEU A 441 -31.00 -3.78 -22.10
C LEU A 441 -32.03 -3.45 -23.18
N SER A 442 -32.30 -4.37 -24.12
CA SER A 442 -33.37 -4.17 -25.12
C SER A 442 -34.72 -4.03 -24.43
N ALA A 443 -35.08 -4.98 -23.55
CA ALA A 443 -36.36 -4.95 -22.84
C ALA A 443 -36.54 -3.68 -22.00
N ALA A 444 -35.48 -3.16 -21.38
CA ALA A 444 -35.52 -1.88 -20.67
C ALA A 444 -35.76 -0.70 -21.63
N VAL A 445 -35.03 -0.61 -22.75
CA VAL A 445 -35.20 0.46 -23.74
C VAL A 445 -36.59 0.42 -24.39
N ASP A 446 -37.11 -0.76 -24.68
CA ASP A 446 -38.42 -0.95 -25.32
C ASP A 446 -39.59 -0.74 -24.33
N ALA A 447 -39.34 -0.77 -23.01
CA ALA A 447 -40.31 -0.40 -21.96
C ALA A 447 -40.37 1.12 -21.67
N LEU A 448 -39.39 1.91 -22.11
CA LEU A 448 -39.36 3.36 -21.89
C LEU A 448 -40.44 4.09 -22.70
N ARG A 449 -41.10 5.07 -22.06
CA ARG A 449 -42.16 5.88 -22.68
C ARG A 449 -41.63 7.20 -23.25
N GLY A 450 -42.12 7.58 -24.43
CA GLY A 450 -41.66 8.77 -25.17
C GLY A 450 -40.40 8.48 -26.00
N PRO A 451 -39.62 9.50 -26.39
CA PRO A 451 -38.38 9.29 -27.13
C PRO A 451 -37.32 8.52 -26.35
N ILE A 452 -36.64 7.62 -27.07
CA ILE A 452 -35.66 6.65 -26.55
C ILE A 452 -34.35 6.65 -27.35
N SER A 453 -34.16 7.57 -28.29
CA SER A 453 -33.01 7.58 -29.19
C SER A 453 -31.69 7.80 -28.46
N LEU A 454 -31.66 8.67 -27.44
CA LEU A 454 -30.51 8.83 -26.55
C LEU A 454 -30.21 7.54 -25.79
N SER A 455 -31.21 6.93 -25.14
CA SER A 455 -31.05 5.66 -24.41
C SER A 455 -30.53 4.53 -25.31
N ARG A 456 -31.09 4.40 -26.52
CA ARG A 456 -30.66 3.43 -27.52
C ARG A 456 -29.24 3.71 -28.02
N SER A 457 -28.84 4.98 -28.19
CA SER A 457 -27.44 5.33 -28.48
C SER A 457 -26.48 4.95 -27.34
N VAL A 458 -26.89 5.07 -26.08
CA VAL A 458 -26.07 4.63 -24.95
C VAL A 458 -25.97 3.10 -24.94
N CYS A 459 -27.05 2.35 -25.17
CA CYS A 459 -27.00 0.89 -25.32
C CYS A 459 -26.06 0.46 -26.47
N ASN A 460 -26.12 1.12 -27.62
CA ASN A 460 -25.21 0.84 -28.74
C ASN A 460 -23.73 1.03 -28.35
N LEU A 461 -23.41 2.07 -27.56
CA LEU A 461 -22.06 2.31 -27.03
C LEU A 461 -21.65 1.25 -26.00
N LEU A 462 -22.57 0.81 -25.13
CA LEU A 462 -22.33 -0.29 -24.19
C LEU A 462 -21.96 -1.57 -24.92
N GLU A 463 -22.83 -2.01 -25.84
CA GLU A 463 -22.68 -3.29 -26.56
C GLU A 463 -21.50 -3.30 -27.53
N SER A 464 -21.18 -2.15 -28.14
CA SER A 464 -20.11 -2.06 -29.16
C SER A 464 -18.73 -1.74 -28.58
N TRP A 465 -18.65 -0.86 -27.57
CA TRP A 465 -17.40 -0.18 -27.19
C TRP A 465 -16.98 -0.35 -25.72
N MET A 466 -17.87 -0.77 -24.82
CA MET A 466 -17.59 -0.88 -23.37
C MET A 466 -17.65 -2.32 -22.85
N LEU A 467 -18.77 -3.03 -23.06
CA LEU A 467 -19.02 -4.40 -22.61
C LEU A 467 -18.46 -5.46 -23.59
N VAL A 468 -17.32 -5.14 -24.22
CA VAL A 468 -16.62 -5.97 -25.21
C VAL A 468 -15.29 -6.53 -24.65
N PRO A 469 -14.68 -7.54 -25.29
CA PRO A 469 -13.33 -7.99 -24.96
C PRO A 469 -12.32 -6.84 -25.02
N VAL A 470 -11.30 -6.84 -24.14
CA VAL A 470 -10.49 -5.64 -23.89
C VAL A 470 -9.84 -5.02 -25.13
N GLY A 471 -9.30 -5.84 -26.05
CA GLY A 471 -8.72 -5.36 -27.32
C GLY A 471 -9.71 -4.78 -28.34
N GLN A 472 -11.01 -4.71 -28.01
CA GLN A 472 -12.05 -4.05 -28.80
C GLN A 472 -12.61 -2.79 -28.10
N ARG A 473 -12.31 -2.57 -26.82
CA ARG A 473 -12.82 -1.41 -26.06
C ARG A 473 -12.25 -0.11 -26.63
N LYS A 474 -13.05 0.94 -26.63
CA LYS A 474 -12.62 2.28 -27.04
C LYS A 474 -12.06 3.08 -25.86
N SER A 475 -11.27 4.12 -26.16
CA SER A 475 -10.75 4.99 -25.11
C SER A 475 -11.90 5.79 -24.47
N PRO A 476 -11.79 6.20 -23.19
CA PRO A 476 -12.81 7.05 -22.56
C PRO A 476 -13.07 8.32 -23.38
N SER A 477 -12.02 8.97 -23.88
CA SER A 477 -12.09 10.12 -24.79
C SER A 477 -12.97 9.87 -26.04
N ASP A 478 -12.87 8.69 -26.67
CA ASP A 478 -13.64 8.36 -27.88
C ASP A 478 -15.11 8.08 -27.55
N ILE A 479 -15.37 7.32 -26.48
CA ILE A 479 -16.72 7.00 -26.02
C ILE A 479 -17.47 8.30 -25.65
N TRP A 480 -16.80 9.22 -24.94
CA TRP A 480 -17.37 10.51 -24.63
C TRP A 480 -17.68 11.33 -25.90
N LYS A 481 -16.73 11.47 -26.84
CA LYS A 481 -16.95 12.22 -28.10
C LYS A 481 -18.15 11.68 -28.90
N SER A 482 -18.30 10.36 -28.97
CA SER A 482 -19.44 9.76 -29.68
C SER A 482 -20.77 9.95 -28.95
N PHE A 483 -20.77 9.97 -27.61
CA PHE A 483 -21.96 10.30 -26.83
C PHE A 483 -22.33 11.79 -26.97
N GLU A 484 -21.36 12.69 -26.84
CA GLU A 484 -21.53 14.14 -26.92
C GLU A 484 -21.99 14.58 -28.32
N GLY A 485 -21.47 13.95 -29.38
CA GLY A 485 -21.96 14.10 -30.75
C GLY A 485 -23.44 13.74 -30.88
N THR A 486 -23.82 12.50 -30.55
CA THR A 486 -25.22 12.05 -30.64
C THR A 486 -26.15 12.84 -29.71
N TYR A 487 -25.67 13.31 -28.56
CA TYR A 487 -26.42 14.20 -27.66
C TYR A 487 -26.67 15.57 -28.33
N HIS A 488 -25.65 16.17 -28.94
CA HIS A 488 -25.82 17.43 -29.66
C HIS A 488 -26.72 17.28 -30.89
N ASP A 489 -26.61 16.21 -31.68
CA ASP A 489 -27.43 16.04 -32.88
C ASP A 489 -28.92 15.89 -32.55
N HIS A 490 -29.27 15.19 -31.46
CA HIS A 490 -30.67 15.11 -30.99
C HIS A 490 -31.21 16.43 -30.44
N PHE A 491 -30.39 17.24 -29.75
CA PHE A 491 -30.89 18.38 -28.97
C PHE A 491 -30.52 19.77 -29.50
N ARG A 492 -29.67 19.90 -30.54
CA ARG A 492 -29.40 21.18 -31.23
C ARG A 492 -30.65 21.79 -31.85
N HIS A 493 -31.54 20.96 -32.39
CA HIS A 493 -32.76 21.45 -33.05
C HIS A 493 -33.77 22.11 -32.08
N ALA A 494 -33.64 21.91 -30.76
CA ALA A 494 -34.46 22.61 -29.77
C ALA A 494 -34.13 24.12 -29.69
N GLN A 495 -32.87 24.52 -29.92
CA GLN A 495 -32.46 25.93 -29.81
C GLN A 495 -32.86 26.80 -31.01
N ALA A 496 -33.30 26.20 -32.12
CA ALA A 496 -33.79 26.95 -33.30
C ALA A 496 -35.26 27.38 -33.16
N SER A 497 -36.03 26.76 -32.25
CA SER A 497 -37.45 27.03 -31.99
C SER A 497 -37.58 27.73 -30.65
N GLY A 498 -37.43 29.05 -30.64
CA GLY A 498 -37.09 29.85 -29.45
C GLY A 498 -38.07 29.83 -28.27
N VAL A 499 -37.90 28.84 -27.39
CA VAL A 499 -38.13 28.93 -25.93
C VAL A 499 -36.97 28.21 -25.25
N TYR A 500 -36.55 28.67 -24.07
CA TYR A 500 -35.40 28.19 -23.28
C TYR A 500 -34.02 28.50 -23.91
N GLY A 501 -33.33 29.49 -23.32
CA GLY A 501 -31.95 29.80 -23.67
C GLY A 501 -30.96 28.72 -23.23
N GLY A 502 -29.86 28.55 -23.96
CA GLY A 502 -28.78 27.65 -23.56
C GLY A 502 -28.04 28.11 -22.30
N PRO A 503 -27.38 27.19 -21.57
CA PRO A 503 -26.64 27.55 -20.36
C PRO A 503 -25.46 28.46 -20.69
N PRO A 504 -25.25 29.57 -19.95
CA PRO A 504 -24.02 30.35 -20.06
C PRO A 504 -22.85 29.56 -19.49
N LEU A 505 -21.68 29.67 -20.13
CA LEU A 505 -20.41 29.31 -19.50
C LEU A 505 -20.18 30.22 -18.28
N PRO A 506 -19.68 29.70 -17.14
CA PRO A 506 -19.45 30.52 -15.96
C PRO A 506 -18.33 31.53 -16.21
N GLN A 507 -18.70 32.79 -16.43
CA GLN A 507 -17.78 33.92 -16.40
C GLN A 507 -17.51 34.31 -14.94
N PHE A 508 -16.27 34.69 -14.63
CA PHE A 508 -15.89 35.16 -13.30
C PHE A 508 -16.29 36.64 -13.11
N ASP A 509 -17.41 36.89 -12.44
CA ASP A 509 -17.86 38.25 -12.10
C ASP A 509 -16.98 38.88 -11.01
N PHE A 510 -16.02 39.69 -11.44
CA PHE A 510 -15.28 40.62 -10.58
C PHE A 510 -16.14 41.84 -10.23
N HIS A 511 -16.92 41.76 -9.16
CA HIS A 511 -17.59 42.94 -8.59
C HIS A 511 -16.61 43.84 -7.81
N GLY A 512 -15.82 44.62 -8.55
CA GLY A 512 -15.21 45.85 -8.05
C GLY A 512 -16.17 47.03 -8.23
N THR A 513 -16.52 47.73 -7.14
CA THR A 513 -17.58 48.74 -7.17
C THR A 513 -17.12 50.09 -7.73
N ALA A 514 -17.78 50.52 -8.81
CA ALA A 514 -17.94 51.90 -9.29
C ALA A 514 -16.70 52.79 -9.55
N LEU A 515 -16.61 53.32 -10.78
CA LEU A 515 -16.46 54.76 -11.01
C LEU A 515 -17.03 55.15 -12.39
N THR A 516 -17.14 56.45 -12.67
CA THR A 516 -18.05 57.05 -13.66
C THR A 516 -17.49 57.24 -15.07
N GLU A 517 -18.41 57.22 -16.04
CA GLU A 517 -18.44 57.86 -17.37
C GLU A 517 -17.12 58.24 -18.10
N SER A 518 -17.01 57.85 -19.37
CA SER A 518 -16.16 58.51 -20.37
C SER A 518 -16.62 58.24 -21.82
N PRO A 519 -16.86 59.26 -22.65
CA PRO A 519 -17.17 59.09 -24.07
C PRO A 519 -15.92 59.17 -24.97
N LYS A 520 -15.85 58.27 -25.96
CA LYS A 520 -15.18 58.36 -27.27
C LYS A 520 -13.95 59.29 -27.43
N ASN A 521 -12.81 58.73 -27.87
CA ASN A 521 -12.31 58.98 -29.24
C ASN A 521 -11.12 58.10 -29.67
N ILE A 522 -10.76 58.20 -30.95
CA ILE A 522 -9.75 57.41 -31.67
C ILE A 522 -8.41 58.17 -31.70
N ALA A 523 -7.29 57.49 -31.44
CA ALA A 523 -5.93 57.88 -31.86
C ALA A 523 -4.97 56.67 -31.79
N GLU A 524 -3.83 56.75 -32.50
CA GLU A 524 -2.84 55.67 -32.62
C GLU A 524 -1.62 55.85 -31.68
N SER A 525 -0.66 54.91 -31.82
CA SER A 525 0.76 55.04 -31.46
C SER A 525 1.20 54.80 -30.01
N THR A 526 1.94 53.70 -29.85
CA THR A 526 3.27 53.61 -29.19
C THR A 526 3.71 54.72 -28.22
N PHE A 527 4.03 54.34 -26.98
CA PHE A 527 5.34 54.63 -26.35
C PHE A 527 5.64 53.67 -25.19
N ARG A 528 6.93 53.47 -24.85
CA ARG A 528 7.37 52.55 -23.77
C ARG A 528 8.51 53.18 -22.94
N SER A 529 8.37 53.14 -21.62
CA SER A 529 9.41 53.30 -20.57
C SER A 529 10.37 54.51 -20.62
N TYR A 530 10.32 55.34 -19.55
CA TYR A 530 11.51 55.99 -18.96
C TYR A 530 12.16 54.96 -17.99
N GLN A 531 13.48 54.69 -18.02
CA GLN A 531 14.62 55.51 -17.55
C GLN A 531 14.55 55.82 -16.05
N SER A 532 15.61 55.76 -15.24
CA SER A 532 17.06 55.42 -15.38
C SER A 532 17.61 55.30 -13.92
N PRO A 533 18.93 55.18 -13.60
CA PRO A 533 20.17 54.94 -14.37
C PRO A 533 20.76 53.53 -14.02
N GLN A 534 22.00 53.05 -14.27
CA GLN A 534 23.22 53.29 -15.07
C GLN A 534 24.07 51.96 -15.00
N GLN A 535 25.24 51.73 -15.62
CA GLN A 535 26.12 52.54 -16.49
C GLN A 535 26.81 51.69 -17.60
N ARG A 536 27.80 52.31 -18.22
CA ARG A 536 28.88 51.93 -19.16
C ARG A 536 29.65 50.62 -18.85
N THR A 537 30.29 49.94 -19.83
CA THR A 537 30.61 50.31 -21.24
C THR A 537 30.79 49.09 -22.17
N LEU A 538 30.45 49.26 -23.48
CA LEU A 538 31.14 48.84 -24.74
C LEU A 538 32.09 47.59 -24.73
N SER A 539 32.12 46.66 -25.71
CA SER A 539 31.79 46.72 -27.17
C SER A 539 31.34 45.36 -27.78
N ARG A 540 30.92 45.37 -29.06
CA ARG A 540 30.79 44.24 -30.02
C ARG A 540 31.90 44.35 -31.11
N PRO A 541 32.08 43.47 -32.15
CA PRO A 541 31.21 42.40 -32.67
C PRO A 541 31.92 41.06 -33.07
N GLU A 542 31.24 40.28 -33.92
CA GLU A 542 31.75 39.32 -34.94
C GLU A 542 32.02 37.84 -34.59
N ALA A 543 32.24 37.05 -35.65
CA ALA A 543 31.62 35.73 -35.83
C ALA A 543 32.61 34.58 -36.13
N ALA A 544 32.25 33.35 -35.76
CA ALA A 544 32.69 32.11 -36.42
C ALA A 544 31.78 30.90 -36.11
N ARG A 545 31.79 29.93 -37.04
CA ARG A 545 31.48 28.49 -36.87
C ARG A 545 32.81 27.72 -37.05
N PRO A 546 32.93 26.38 -36.86
CA PRO A 546 32.11 25.40 -36.10
C PRO A 546 32.99 24.43 -35.24
N PHE A 547 32.37 23.36 -34.73
CA PHE A 547 32.94 21.99 -34.51
C PHE A 547 34.01 21.70 -33.42
N ASP A 548 33.52 20.98 -32.39
CA ASP A 548 33.92 19.60 -32.00
C ASP A 548 35.01 19.28 -30.94
N THR A 549 34.81 18.10 -30.34
CA THR A 549 35.72 17.19 -29.62
C THR A 549 36.25 17.46 -28.19
N ALA A 550 36.11 16.39 -27.39
CA ALA A 550 37.08 15.82 -26.44
C ALA A 550 37.35 16.45 -25.05
N SER A 551 36.89 15.68 -24.05
CA SER A 551 37.39 15.50 -22.68
C SER A 551 38.84 15.90 -22.33
N ARG A 552 39.01 16.56 -21.17
CA ARG A 552 39.48 15.91 -19.92
C ARG A 552 39.50 16.84 -18.69
N ASN A 553 39.42 16.21 -17.50
CA ASN A 553 40.01 16.54 -16.18
C ASN A 553 40.26 18.03 -15.82
N GLN A 554 39.87 18.51 -14.63
CA GLN A 554 40.46 18.09 -13.35
C GLN A 554 39.60 18.46 -12.13
N SER A 555 39.87 17.76 -11.01
CA SER A 555 39.41 18.09 -9.65
C SER A 555 40.49 18.83 -8.85
N ILE A 556 40.10 19.71 -7.93
CA ILE A 556 40.93 20.15 -6.78
C ILE A 556 40.08 20.19 -5.50
N HIS A 557 40.69 19.90 -4.35
CA HIS A 557 40.02 19.73 -3.04
C HIS A 557 40.23 20.92 -2.08
N GLN A 558 39.26 21.07 -1.16
CA GLN A 558 39.39 21.50 0.26
C GLN A 558 38.07 21.01 0.94
N ARG A 559 37.98 20.20 2.01
CA ARG A 559 38.60 20.20 3.37
C ARG A 559 38.55 21.60 4.00
N GLY A 560 37.89 21.89 5.13
CA GLY A 560 37.20 21.14 6.21
C GLY A 560 37.11 22.09 7.44
N PRO A 561 36.88 21.68 8.71
CA PRO A 561 36.39 20.41 9.28
C PRO A 561 35.29 20.56 10.40
N LEU A 562 34.84 19.44 11.01
CA LEU A 562 34.38 19.15 12.42
C LEU A 562 33.80 20.29 13.34
N GLY A 563 32.82 20.12 14.25
CA GLY A 563 32.08 18.98 14.88
C GLY A 563 30.99 19.56 15.83
N ILE A 564 30.48 18.98 16.94
CA ILE A 564 30.55 17.64 17.57
C ILE A 564 29.47 17.50 18.71
N ASP A 565 29.14 16.26 19.10
CA ASP A 565 28.33 15.70 20.22
C ASP A 565 27.50 16.54 21.23
N THR A 566 26.33 15.99 21.62
CA THR A 566 26.02 15.67 23.04
C THR A 566 25.00 14.50 23.17
N ARG A 567 24.78 13.94 24.37
CA ARG A 567 24.27 12.55 24.57
C ARG A 567 22.89 12.40 25.25
N MET A 568 22.24 11.27 24.95
CA MET A 568 21.51 10.33 25.85
C MET A 568 20.55 10.85 26.93
N SER A 569 19.37 10.20 27.02
CA SER A 569 18.92 9.53 28.27
C SER A 569 17.82 8.50 27.98
N SER A 570 17.84 7.39 28.72
CA SER A 570 16.85 6.30 28.69
C SER A 570 16.31 6.03 30.09
N SER A 571 15.03 5.65 30.21
CA SER A 571 14.43 5.22 31.48
C SER A 571 13.50 4.01 31.30
N ASN A 572 13.48 3.13 32.30
CA ASN A 572 12.90 1.78 32.20
C ASN A 572 11.39 1.73 32.49
N GLY A 573 10.72 0.70 31.95
CA GLY A 573 9.39 0.27 32.35
C GLY A 573 9.19 -1.22 32.06
N THR A 574 8.99 -2.03 33.10
CA THR A 574 8.89 -3.51 33.02
C THR A 574 7.52 -4.00 32.53
N PRO A 575 7.44 -5.20 31.92
CA PRO A 575 6.18 -5.76 31.40
C PRO A 575 5.29 -6.31 32.51
N VAL A 576 3.97 -6.32 32.27
CA VAL A 576 2.98 -7.06 33.06
C VAL A 576 2.46 -8.22 32.21
N ASP A 577 2.76 -9.46 32.62
CA ASP A 577 2.21 -10.67 31.99
C ASP A 577 0.71 -10.79 32.27
N ARG A 578 -0.09 -10.95 31.21
CA ARG A 578 -1.48 -11.41 31.28
C ARG A 578 -1.78 -12.39 30.15
N ARG A 579 -1.42 -13.66 30.39
CA ARG A 579 -1.96 -14.81 29.67
C ARG A 579 -3.49 -14.77 29.64
N PHE A 580 -4.08 -14.69 28.45
CA PHE A 580 -5.41 -15.22 28.19
C PHE A 580 -5.44 -15.86 26.80
N SER A 581 -5.54 -17.18 26.76
CA SER A 581 -5.97 -17.91 25.58
C SER A 581 -7.49 -18.04 25.60
N PRO A 582 -8.15 -17.96 24.45
CA PRO A 582 -9.26 -18.85 24.16
C PRO A 582 -8.91 -19.79 23.00
N LEU A 583 -9.44 -21.01 23.05
CA LEU A 583 -9.33 -21.96 21.95
C LEU A 583 -10.20 -21.49 20.77
N TRP A 584 -9.78 -21.85 19.56
CA TRP A 584 -10.61 -21.73 18.37
C TRP A 584 -11.66 -22.85 18.38
N ASN A 585 -12.93 -22.50 18.22
CA ASN A 585 -13.99 -23.45 17.86
C ASN A 585 -14.33 -23.23 16.38
N HIS A 586 -14.36 -24.29 15.59
CA HIS A 586 -14.67 -24.19 14.16
C HIS A 586 -16.18 -23.97 13.94
N GLY A 587 -16.52 -22.96 13.13
CA GLY A 587 -17.86 -22.75 12.58
C GLY A 587 -17.76 -22.54 11.07
N HIS A 588 -18.63 -23.20 10.30
CA HIS A 588 -18.67 -23.06 8.85
C HIS A 588 -19.10 -21.65 8.44
N THR A 589 -18.33 -21.00 7.55
CA THR A 589 -18.67 -19.70 6.97
C THR A 589 -19.32 -19.90 5.61
N GLN A 590 -20.64 -19.82 5.54
CA GLN A 590 -21.36 -19.65 4.27
C GLN A 590 -21.18 -18.21 3.77
N GLY A 591 -21.12 -18.04 2.43
CA GLY A 591 -21.03 -16.72 1.82
C GLY A 591 -22.32 -15.94 1.96
N ILE A 592 -22.28 -14.79 2.62
CA ILE A 592 -23.45 -13.91 2.80
C ILE A 592 -23.57 -12.96 1.60
N ALA A 593 -24.71 -13.01 0.91
CA ALA A 593 -25.12 -11.98 -0.03
C ALA A 593 -25.79 -10.81 0.73
N GLU A 594 -25.43 -9.56 0.44
CA GLU A 594 -26.15 -8.40 0.97
C GLU A 594 -27.46 -8.15 0.19
N LEU A 595 -28.51 -8.95 0.46
CA LEU A 595 -29.88 -8.62 0.01
C LEU A 595 -30.95 -9.44 0.75
N GLU A 596 -31.34 -9.01 1.95
CA GLU A 596 -32.76 -8.83 2.36
C GLU A 596 -32.88 -8.33 3.81
N ASP A 597 -33.89 -7.50 4.05
CA ASP A 597 -34.41 -7.12 5.37
C ASP A 597 -35.91 -6.82 5.20
N GLN A 598 -36.75 -7.35 6.08
CA GLN A 598 -38.21 -7.16 6.04
C GLN A 598 -38.84 -7.17 7.44
N SER A 599 -39.02 -5.96 7.99
CA SER A 599 -40.14 -5.62 8.92
C SER A 599 -40.12 -6.25 10.33
N PRO A 600 -40.96 -5.76 11.26
CA PRO A 600 -41.20 -4.36 11.61
C PRO A 600 -40.97 -4.11 13.13
N SER A 601 -41.52 -3.00 13.64
CA SER A 601 -41.21 -2.39 14.94
C SER A 601 -41.79 -3.09 16.19
N LEU A 602 -41.18 -2.76 17.34
CA LEU A 602 -41.72 -2.63 18.73
C LEU A 602 -41.62 -3.75 19.78
N SER A 603 -41.44 -3.28 21.02
CA SER A 603 -41.80 -3.86 22.34
C SER A 603 -41.11 -5.13 22.90
N ALA A 604 -39.99 -4.90 23.59
CA ALA A 604 -39.85 -4.96 25.07
C ALA A 604 -40.03 -6.27 25.90
N VAL A 605 -39.46 -6.21 27.12
CA VAL A 605 -39.69 -7.06 28.33
C VAL A 605 -38.99 -8.45 28.41
N SER A 606 -37.76 -8.42 28.92
CA SER A 606 -37.36 -8.92 30.27
C SER A 606 -37.31 -10.43 30.64
N VAL A 607 -36.18 -10.78 31.28
CA VAL A 607 -35.90 -11.76 32.37
C VAL A 607 -36.04 -13.30 32.22
N ASN A 608 -34.90 -13.95 32.57
CA ASN A 608 -34.72 -15.06 33.52
C ASN A 608 -34.91 -16.56 33.18
N ASP A 609 -33.75 -17.25 33.24
CA ASP A 609 -33.43 -18.32 34.23
C ASP A 609 -33.55 -19.84 33.94
N LEU A 610 -32.60 -20.54 34.60
CA LEU A 610 -32.48 -21.98 34.94
C LEU A 610 -32.29 -22.98 33.76
N ASN A 611 -31.27 -23.88 33.68
CA ASN A 611 -30.27 -24.50 34.58
C ASN A 611 -30.59 -25.96 35.00
N LEU A 612 -29.54 -26.78 35.17
CA LEU A 612 -29.48 -28.24 35.41
C LEU A 612 -29.98 -29.13 34.23
N GLY A 613 -29.43 -30.33 33.97
CA GLY A 613 -28.21 -30.96 34.48
C GLY A 613 -28.40 -32.39 35.01
N ALA A 614 -27.78 -33.40 34.38
CA ALA A 614 -27.64 -34.78 34.89
C ALA A 614 -26.49 -35.52 34.17
N ALA A 615 -26.04 -36.64 34.74
CA ALA A 615 -25.01 -37.55 34.18
C ALA A 615 -25.43 -39.02 34.38
N LEU A 616 -24.72 -39.98 33.76
CA LEU A 616 -24.38 -41.36 34.21
C LEU A 616 -23.64 -42.14 33.07
N PRO A 617 -22.97 -43.30 33.32
CA PRO A 617 -21.86 -43.78 32.47
C PRO A 617 -22.05 -45.26 31.94
N PRO A 618 -21.07 -46.22 31.85
CA PRO A 618 -20.90 -47.02 30.62
C PRO A 618 -20.99 -48.57 30.77
N GLN A 619 -21.26 -49.32 29.67
CA GLN A 619 -21.11 -50.80 29.60
C GLN A 619 -20.65 -51.34 28.21
N GLN A 620 -20.48 -52.66 28.10
CA GLN A 620 -19.45 -53.37 27.29
C GLN A 620 -19.97 -54.19 26.06
N HIS A 621 -19.03 -54.56 25.17
CA HIS A 621 -18.82 -55.80 24.36
C HIS A 621 -19.92 -56.89 24.24
N PRO A 622 -20.04 -57.64 23.09
CA PRO A 622 -19.03 -58.67 22.69
C PRO A 622 -18.85 -59.09 21.19
N ASP A 623 -17.65 -59.65 20.86
CA ASP A 623 -17.28 -60.90 20.10
C ASP A 623 -17.92 -61.25 18.69
N ILE A 624 -17.54 -62.19 17.77
CA ILE A 624 -16.46 -63.19 17.39
C ILE A 624 -16.81 -63.70 15.92
N PRO A 625 -16.01 -64.35 15.00
CA PRO A 625 -14.97 -65.42 15.13
C PRO A 625 -13.76 -65.48 14.10
N PHE A 626 -13.02 -66.61 14.13
CA PHE A 626 -12.21 -67.40 13.15
C PHE A 626 -12.20 -67.11 11.61
N ALA A 627 -11.18 -67.48 10.78
CA ALA A 627 -9.88 -68.25 10.87
C ALA A 627 -9.01 -67.98 9.59
N GLY A 628 -7.79 -68.50 9.32
CA GLY A 628 -6.78 -69.31 10.05
C GLY A 628 -5.89 -70.21 9.13
N GLN A 629 -4.66 -70.60 9.58
CA GLN A 629 -3.68 -71.57 8.95
C GLN A 629 -2.97 -71.12 7.62
N ALA A 630 -1.74 -71.50 7.21
CA ALA A 630 -0.52 -72.21 7.74
C ALA A 630 0.62 -72.17 6.64
N GLN A 631 1.92 -72.58 6.70
CA GLN A 631 2.94 -73.03 7.69
C GLN A 631 4.39 -73.05 7.07
N HIS A 632 5.47 -73.00 7.88
CA HIS A 632 6.90 -73.42 7.65
C HIS A 632 7.79 -72.73 6.56
N CYS A 633 9.07 -72.31 6.76
CA CYS A 633 10.36 -72.91 7.24
C CYS A 633 11.13 -73.72 6.14
N GLN A 634 12.48 -73.78 5.97
CA GLN A 634 13.74 -73.31 6.64
C GLN A 634 14.95 -73.50 5.62
N SER A 635 16.28 -73.31 5.79
CA SER A 635 17.29 -72.88 6.80
C SER A 635 18.69 -72.56 6.14
N THR A 636 19.77 -72.35 6.92
CA THR A 636 21.23 -72.16 6.56
C THR A 636 22.01 -73.51 6.36
N PRO A 637 23.37 -73.67 6.10
CA PRO A 637 24.55 -72.76 6.29
C PRO A 637 25.83 -72.85 5.36
N ASP A 638 26.85 -72.03 5.67
CA ASP A 638 28.35 -72.15 5.68
C ASP A 638 29.32 -72.59 4.52
N VAL A 639 30.27 -71.67 4.25
CA VAL A 639 31.78 -71.76 4.20
C VAL A 639 32.54 -72.77 3.30
N LYS A 640 33.43 -72.25 2.41
CA LYS A 640 34.88 -72.63 2.27
C LYS A 640 35.71 -71.80 1.27
N SER A 641 37.04 -71.85 1.41
CA SER A 641 38.13 -71.37 0.51
C SER A 641 39.07 -72.59 0.19
N PRO A 642 40.25 -72.55 -0.51
CA PRO A 642 41.10 -71.39 -0.95
C PRO A 642 41.95 -71.53 -2.27
N ILE A 643 42.78 -70.50 -2.57
CA ILE A 643 44.17 -70.51 -3.16
C ILE A 643 44.47 -70.84 -4.68
N ARG A 644 45.12 -69.85 -5.36
CA ARG A 644 46.12 -69.88 -6.49
C ARG A 644 45.73 -70.52 -7.86
N THR A 645 46.37 -70.23 -9.03
CA THR A 645 47.63 -69.52 -9.36
C THR A 645 47.61 -68.73 -10.69
N SER A 646 48.37 -67.63 -10.74
CA SER A 646 48.91 -66.77 -11.83
C SER A 646 48.88 -67.17 -13.33
N LEU A 647 48.71 -66.18 -14.23
CA LEU A 647 49.81 -65.52 -15.01
C LEU A 647 49.33 -64.33 -15.90
N ASP A 648 50.15 -63.26 -15.97
CA ASP A 648 50.43 -62.25 -17.03
C ASP A 648 49.37 -61.69 -18.02
N ALA A 649 49.46 -60.45 -18.54
CA ALA A 649 50.18 -59.23 -18.11
C ALA A 649 49.81 -57.99 -19.00
N LYS A 650 50.09 -56.78 -18.47
CA LYS A 650 50.45 -55.48 -19.13
C LYS A 650 49.46 -54.29 -19.07
N ARG A 651 50.12 -53.13 -18.84
CA ARG A 651 49.74 -51.71 -18.98
C ARG A 651 48.91 -51.08 -17.85
N PRO A 652 49.13 -49.77 -17.56
CA PRO A 652 49.17 -49.33 -16.16
C PRO A 652 48.03 -48.40 -15.78
N THR A 653 47.51 -48.60 -14.57
CA THR A 653 46.63 -47.68 -13.86
C THR A 653 47.25 -47.32 -12.50
N PRO A 654 47.47 -46.02 -12.20
CA PRO A 654 47.65 -45.55 -10.83
C PRO A 654 46.29 -45.71 -10.12
N GLN A 655 46.11 -46.82 -9.41
CA GLN A 655 46.18 -46.91 -7.95
C GLN A 655 45.23 -45.95 -7.22
N LYS A 656 44.17 -46.55 -6.63
CA LYS A 656 43.42 -45.95 -5.54
C LYS A 656 44.35 -45.69 -4.36
N HIS A 657 44.38 -44.48 -3.81
CA HIS A 657 44.68 -44.34 -2.39
C HIS A 657 43.54 -44.98 -1.58
N GLN A 658 43.88 -45.58 -0.44
CA GLN A 658 42.92 -46.30 0.39
C GLN A 658 41.92 -45.34 1.05
N GLN A 659 40.67 -45.78 1.17
CA GLN A 659 39.63 -45.05 1.87
C GLN A 659 39.93 -45.03 3.38
N ASN A 660 39.91 -43.84 3.98
CA ASN A 660 39.64 -43.62 5.39
C ASN A 660 39.01 -42.23 5.51
N GLY A 661 37.82 -42.15 6.12
CA GLY A 661 36.92 -40.99 6.00
C GLY A 661 35.70 -41.33 5.16
N SER A 662 34.56 -41.50 5.83
CA SER A 662 33.30 -42.00 5.22
C SER A 662 32.48 -40.86 4.60
N SER A 663 33.02 -40.18 3.58
CA SER A 663 32.22 -39.23 2.80
C SER A 663 31.08 -39.98 2.11
N MET A 664 29.84 -39.55 2.36
CA MET A 664 28.62 -40.25 1.89
C MET A 664 28.41 -40.14 0.37
N TYR A 665 29.24 -39.34 -0.32
CA TYR A 665 29.19 -39.10 -1.75
C TYR A 665 30.61 -39.15 -2.35
N PRO A 666 30.78 -39.52 -3.64
CA PRO A 666 32.06 -39.39 -4.34
C PRO A 666 32.48 -37.91 -4.43
N ASN A 667 33.78 -37.65 -4.53
CA ASN A 667 34.28 -36.28 -4.68
C ASN A 667 34.13 -35.81 -6.14
N ILE A 668 33.17 -34.93 -6.40
CA ILE A 668 32.89 -34.37 -7.72
C ILE A 668 33.02 -32.84 -7.68
N THR A 669 33.81 -32.27 -8.59
CA THR A 669 33.98 -30.82 -8.73
C THR A 669 33.06 -30.23 -9.80
N ILE A 670 32.84 -28.92 -9.75
CA ILE A 670 32.07 -28.17 -10.76
C ILE A 670 32.61 -28.43 -12.19
N ASP A 671 33.93 -28.45 -12.38
CA ASP A 671 34.55 -28.72 -13.69
C ASP A 671 34.34 -30.15 -14.22
N TYR A 672 34.26 -31.15 -13.33
CA TYR A 672 33.89 -32.51 -13.73
C TYR A 672 32.45 -32.52 -14.27
N VAL A 673 31.52 -31.84 -13.60
CA VAL A 673 30.12 -31.75 -14.06
C VAL A 673 29.99 -30.97 -15.36
N VAL A 674 30.72 -29.86 -15.53
CA VAL A 674 30.78 -29.12 -16.81
C VAL A 674 31.30 -30.03 -17.93
N THR A 675 32.34 -30.82 -17.67
CA THR A 675 32.93 -31.75 -18.65
C THR A 675 31.97 -32.90 -19.01
N HIS A 676 31.33 -33.50 -18.00
CA HIS A 676 30.32 -34.56 -18.18
C HIS A 676 29.12 -34.07 -19.01
N ARG A 677 28.63 -32.86 -18.72
CA ARG A 677 27.55 -32.22 -19.49
C ARG A 677 27.97 -31.83 -20.91
N ARG A 678 29.20 -31.34 -21.13
CA ARG A 678 29.75 -31.07 -22.48
C ARG A 678 29.81 -32.33 -23.35
N ASN A 679 30.02 -33.49 -22.73
CA ASN A 679 29.97 -34.80 -23.38
C ASN A 679 28.55 -35.35 -23.58
N ASN A 680 27.50 -34.50 -23.45
CA ASN A 680 26.08 -34.85 -23.58
C ASN A 680 25.61 -36.02 -22.70
N ARG A 681 26.29 -36.29 -21.59
CA ARG A 681 25.89 -37.33 -20.64
C ARG A 681 24.78 -36.83 -19.71
N GLU A 682 23.87 -37.73 -19.35
CA GLU A 682 22.80 -37.44 -18.39
C GLU A 682 23.38 -37.28 -16.97
N ARG A 683 22.83 -36.34 -16.18
CA ARG A 683 23.18 -36.20 -14.75
C ARG A 683 22.79 -37.43 -13.93
N GLU A 684 21.77 -38.15 -14.39
CA GLU A 684 21.37 -39.46 -13.87
C GLU A 684 22.51 -40.51 -13.98
N SER A 685 23.55 -40.25 -14.80
CA SER A 685 24.80 -41.03 -14.89
C SER A 685 26.01 -40.40 -14.17
N LEU A 686 25.80 -39.41 -13.29
CA LEU A 686 26.85 -38.94 -12.37
C LEU A 686 26.89 -39.79 -11.10
N ASP A 687 28.09 -40.22 -10.71
CA ASP A 687 28.29 -40.97 -9.47
C ASP A 687 27.75 -40.19 -8.27
N GLY A 688 26.87 -40.82 -7.48
CA GLY A 688 26.21 -40.21 -6.33
C GLY A 688 24.92 -39.43 -6.63
N TYR A 689 24.56 -39.12 -7.89
CA TYR A 689 23.35 -38.35 -8.19
C TYR A 689 22.06 -39.04 -7.73
N GLU A 690 21.95 -40.37 -7.85
CA GLU A 690 20.79 -41.13 -7.36
C GLU A 690 20.63 -40.98 -5.84
N GLN A 691 21.72 -41.16 -5.09
CA GLN A 691 21.75 -41.03 -3.63
C GLN A 691 21.37 -39.60 -3.19
N PHE A 692 21.90 -38.60 -3.90
CA PHE A 692 21.55 -37.20 -3.71
C PHE A 692 20.07 -36.92 -4.03
N SER A 693 19.56 -37.42 -5.16
CA SER A 693 18.17 -37.27 -5.60
C SER A 693 17.18 -37.93 -4.62
N ASN A 694 17.51 -39.11 -4.09
CA ASN A 694 16.67 -39.79 -3.12
C ASN A 694 16.61 -39.06 -1.76
N ARG A 695 17.68 -38.36 -1.36
CA ARG A 695 17.74 -37.58 -0.12
C ARG A 695 17.17 -36.16 -0.25
N MET A 696 17.40 -35.50 -1.39
CA MET A 696 17.15 -34.06 -1.59
C MET A 696 16.03 -33.76 -2.60
N GLY A 697 15.57 -34.75 -3.38
CA GLY A 697 14.64 -34.56 -4.50
C GLY A 697 13.21 -34.13 -4.12
N ARG A 698 12.88 -34.10 -2.83
CA ARG A 698 11.62 -33.54 -2.30
C ARG A 698 11.74 -32.08 -1.84
N ARG A 699 12.93 -31.47 -1.93
CA ARG A 699 13.19 -30.10 -1.45
C ARG A 699 12.96 -29.04 -2.49
N TYR A 700 12.63 -27.85 -2.02
CA TYR A 700 12.70 -26.63 -2.82
C TYR A 700 14.07 -25.95 -2.64
N PHE A 701 14.68 -25.53 -3.74
CA PHE A 701 15.98 -24.86 -3.76
C PHE A 701 15.79 -23.39 -4.10
N VAL A 702 16.35 -22.52 -3.25
CA VAL A 702 16.33 -21.06 -3.42
C VAL A 702 17.77 -20.55 -3.46
N PHE A 703 18.22 -20.09 -4.62
CA PHE A 703 19.52 -19.47 -4.80
C PHE A 703 19.42 -17.96 -4.57
N ILE A 704 20.29 -17.41 -3.72
CA ILE A 704 20.43 -15.97 -3.50
C ILE A 704 21.80 -15.57 -4.02
N ILE A 705 21.85 -14.64 -4.97
CA ILE A 705 23.09 -14.16 -5.56
C ILE A 705 23.40 -12.78 -4.99
N ASP A 706 24.54 -12.67 -4.33
CA ASP A 706 25.18 -11.39 -4.02
C ASP A 706 25.58 -10.73 -5.34
N ASP A 707 24.86 -9.66 -5.68
CA ASP A 707 24.91 -9.05 -7.00
C ASP A 707 25.67 -7.70 -7.01
N SER A 708 26.47 -7.49 -5.96
CA SER A 708 27.22 -6.28 -5.73
C SER A 708 28.50 -6.16 -6.58
N VAL A 709 29.11 -4.97 -6.54
CA VAL A 709 30.29 -4.62 -7.36
C VAL A 709 31.54 -5.47 -7.08
N THR A 710 31.68 -6.07 -5.90
CA THR A 710 32.85 -6.88 -5.51
C THR A 710 32.84 -8.25 -6.20
N MET A 711 31.67 -8.89 -6.22
CA MET A 711 31.41 -10.18 -6.89
C MET A 711 31.66 -10.16 -8.41
N ARG A 712 31.63 -8.99 -9.07
CA ARG A 712 31.91 -8.86 -10.52
C ARG A 712 33.25 -9.44 -10.95
N ARG A 713 34.28 -9.41 -10.09
CA ARG A 713 35.59 -10.02 -10.39
C ARG A 713 35.57 -11.56 -10.42
N ARG A 714 34.41 -12.18 -10.23
CA ARG A 714 34.15 -13.62 -10.25
C ARG A 714 33.01 -14.01 -11.19
N GLU A 715 32.62 -13.11 -12.11
CA GLU A 715 31.43 -13.26 -12.96
C GLU A 715 31.32 -14.62 -13.68
N HIS A 716 32.39 -15.08 -14.34
CA HIS A 716 32.43 -16.36 -15.03
C HIS A 716 32.35 -17.57 -14.08
N GLU A 717 32.87 -17.43 -12.86
CA GLU A 717 32.84 -18.46 -11.82
C GLU A 717 31.42 -18.60 -11.24
N VAL A 718 30.78 -17.47 -10.91
CA VAL A 718 29.40 -17.43 -10.41
C VAL A 718 28.43 -18.03 -11.43
N VAL A 719 28.55 -17.68 -12.72
CA VAL A 719 27.72 -18.26 -13.81
C VAL A 719 27.97 -19.76 -13.96
N LYS A 720 29.24 -20.20 -13.99
CA LYS A 720 29.63 -21.61 -14.10
C LYS A 720 29.07 -22.45 -12.94
N VAL A 721 29.12 -21.93 -11.72
CA VAL A 721 28.61 -22.60 -10.52
C VAL A 721 27.09 -22.66 -10.53
N ILE A 722 26.38 -21.53 -10.68
CA ILE A 722 24.91 -21.54 -10.65
C ILE A 722 24.33 -22.39 -11.79
N GLU A 723 24.95 -22.41 -12.96
CA GLU A 723 24.53 -23.25 -14.08
C GLU A 723 24.64 -24.75 -13.76
N VAL A 724 25.69 -25.20 -13.06
CA VAL A 724 25.82 -26.59 -12.61
C VAL A 724 24.79 -26.92 -11.53
N LEU A 725 24.66 -26.08 -10.50
CA LEU A 725 23.74 -26.34 -9.38
C LEU A 725 22.28 -26.40 -9.86
N VAL A 726 21.85 -25.47 -10.72
CA VAL A 726 20.51 -25.46 -11.32
C VAL A 726 20.29 -26.69 -12.22
N TRP A 727 21.27 -27.10 -13.02
CA TRP A 727 21.14 -28.27 -13.91
C TRP A 727 20.88 -29.58 -13.14
N LEU A 728 21.48 -29.72 -11.96
CA LEU A 728 21.26 -30.85 -11.05
C LEU A 728 19.85 -30.82 -10.44
N VAL A 729 19.42 -29.69 -9.85
CA VAL A 729 18.16 -29.63 -9.05
C VAL A 729 16.89 -29.34 -9.86
N ARG A 730 16.96 -28.81 -11.09
CA ARG A 730 15.78 -28.29 -11.84
C ARG A 730 14.63 -29.25 -12.20
N ARG A 731 14.72 -30.55 -11.89
CA ARG A 731 13.61 -31.50 -12.03
C ARG A 731 12.97 -31.91 -10.68
N PHE A 732 13.52 -31.49 -9.53
CA PHE A 732 12.98 -31.83 -8.22
C PHE A 732 11.66 -31.12 -7.89
N HIS A 733 11.39 -29.99 -8.54
CA HIS A 733 10.14 -29.24 -8.38
C HIS A 733 9.59 -28.84 -9.77
N PRO A 734 8.26 -28.94 -10.03
CA PRO A 734 7.70 -28.66 -11.36
C PRO A 734 7.96 -27.25 -11.92
N ALA A 735 8.14 -26.25 -11.04
CA ALA A 735 8.51 -24.89 -11.44
C ALA A 735 10.04 -24.64 -11.48
N GLY A 736 10.87 -25.67 -11.25
CA GLY A 736 12.31 -25.52 -11.01
C GLY A 736 12.65 -24.90 -9.64
N PRO A 737 13.93 -24.60 -9.39
CA PRO A 737 14.38 -23.76 -8.29
C PRO A 737 14.03 -22.28 -8.49
N GLU A 738 14.21 -21.49 -7.43
CA GLU A 738 14.08 -20.04 -7.42
C GLU A 738 15.47 -19.39 -7.34
N ILE A 739 15.68 -18.29 -8.07
CA ILE A 739 16.88 -17.45 -8.01
C ILE A 739 16.44 -16.03 -7.64
N ARG A 740 17.14 -15.39 -6.72
CA ARG A 740 16.97 -13.97 -6.36
C ARG A 740 18.33 -13.26 -6.31
N PHE A 741 18.31 -11.93 -6.42
CA PHE A 741 19.49 -11.08 -6.31
C PHE A 741 19.36 -10.18 -5.07
N THR A 742 20.48 -9.81 -4.46
CA THR A 742 20.49 -8.99 -3.22
C THR A 742 19.93 -7.57 -3.41
N SER A 743 20.10 -6.97 -4.58
CA SER A 743 19.49 -5.69 -5.01
C SER A 743 17.98 -5.76 -5.12
N LYS A 744 17.47 -6.89 -5.63
CA LYS A 744 16.08 -7.13 -6.00
C LYS A 744 15.53 -8.34 -5.23
N PRO A 745 15.54 -8.29 -3.88
CA PRO A 745 15.15 -9.41 -3.01
C PRO A 745 13.67 -9.81 -3.19
N ASP A 746 12.85 -8.90 -3.71
CA ASP A 746 11.43 -9.09 -3.97
C ASP A 746 11.17 -9.78 -5.33
N GLN A 747 12.19 -9.90 -6.19
CA GLN A 747 12.07 -10.45 -7.54
C GLN A 747 12.56 -11.91 -7.62
N ARG A 748 11.74 -12.77 -8.24
CA ARG A 748 11.98 -14.21 -8.37
C ARG A 748 12.28 -14.60 -9.82
N TYR A 749 13.33 -15.39 -10.04
CA TYR A 749 13.78 -15.87 -11.36
C TYR A 749 13.85 -17.41 -11.40
N PRO A 750 13.47 -18.08 -12.51
CA PRO A 750 12.65 -17.55 -13.58
C PRO A 750 11.33 -17.03 -13.03
N MET A 751 10.81 -15.94 -13.61
CA MET A 751 9.52 -15.38 -13.21
C MET A 751 8.45 -16.46 -13.32
N GLN A 752 7.81 -16.82 -12.20
CA GLN A 752 7.07 -18.08 -12.08
C GLN A 752 5.87 -18.15 -13.03
N ARG A 753 6.07 -18.85 -14.15
CA ARG A 753 5.03 -19.19 -15.12
C ARG A 753 4.49 -20.58 -14.78
N ARG A 754 3.30 -20.66 -14.17
CA ARG A 754 2.66 -21.96 -13.91
C ARG A 754 2.01 -22.54 -15.18
N PRO A 755 1.80 -23.87 -15.24
CA PRO A 755 1.91 -24.59 -16.50
C PRO A 755 0.66 -24.52 -17.39
N GLN A 756 0.89 -24.44 -18.71
CA GLN A 756 -0.03 -25.02 -19.69
C GLN A 756 -0.04 -26.54 -19.53
N ILE A 757 -1.10 -27.22 -19.96
CA ILE A 757 -1.30 -28.67 -19.73
C ILE A 757 -0.44 -29.52 -20.70
N PHE A 758 0.88 -29.35 -20.66
CA PHE A 758 1.87 -30.19 -21.32
C PHE A 758 3.19 -30.22 -20.54
N SER A 759 3.80 -31.40 -20.40
CA SER A 759 4.93 -31.72 -19.53
C SER A 759 6.30 -31.30 -20.09
N GLN A 760 6.48 -30.00 -20.39
CA GLN A 760 7.78 -29.48 -20.83
C GLN A 760 8.61 -28.94 -19.65
N THR A 761 9.76 -29.56 -19.38
CA THR A 761 10.74 -29.05 -18.39
C THR A 761 11.24 -27.68 -18.80
N LEU A 762 11.30 -26.73 -17.87
CA LEU A 762 11.87 -25.40 -18.12
C LEU A 762 13.31 -25.50 -18.68
N LYS A 763 13.55 -24.81 -19.80
CA LYS A 763 14.88 -24.71 -20.42
C LYS A 763 15.85 -23.95 -19.52
N MET A 764 17.16 -24.14 -19.75
CA MET A 764 18.21 -23.63 -18.85
C MET A 764 18.34 -22.11 -18.91
N GLU A 765 18.26 -21.56 -20.12
CA GLU A 765 18.39 -20.13 -20.43
C GLU A 765 17.55 -19.26 -19.48
N ARG A 766 16.29 -19.65 -19.21
CA ARG A 766 15.38 -18.94 -18.28
C ARG A 766 15.91 -18.73 -16.85
N PHE A 767 16.85 -19.57 -16.41
CA PHE A 767 17.52 -19.45 -15.10
C PHE A 767 18.83 -18.65 -15.18
N ILE A 768 19.52 -18.70 -16.33
CA ILE A 768 20.90 -18.22 -16.49
C ILE A 768 20.97 -16.84 -17.18
N ASP A 769 20.08 -16.55 -18.13
CA ASP A 769 19.97 -15.24 -18.79
C ASP A 769 19.85 -14.07 -17.78
N PRO A 770 19.11 -14.17 -16.66
CA PRO A 770 19.07 -13.12 -15.65
C PRO A 770 20.42 -12.86 -14.99
N VAL A 771 21.18 -13.93 -14.71
CA VAL A 771 22.50 -13.86 -14.07
C VAL A 771 23.51 -13.25 -15.05
N GLN A 772 23.50 -13.69 -16.31
CA GLN A 772 24.33 -13.11 -17.37
C GLN A 772 23.99 -11.62 -17.61
N LYS A 773 22.70 -11.26 -17.61
CA LYS A 773 22.26 -9.87 -17.78
C LYS A 773 22.67 -8.95 -16.62
N TRP A 774 22.65 -9.45 -15.37
CA TRP A 774 23.20 -8.72 -14.22
C TRP A 774 24.69 -8.40 -14.41
N LEU A 775 25.48 -9.39 -14.80
CA LEU A 775 26.93 -9.28 -14.97
C LEU A 775 27.31 -8.33 -16.12
N SER A 776 26.64 -8.46 -17.27
CA SER A 776 26.90 -7.60 -18.44
C SER A 776 26.38 -6.15 -18.30
N GLY A 777 25.65 -5.81 -17.25
CA GLY A 777 25.04 -4.48 -17.08
C GLY A 777 26.00 -3.40 -16.56
N SER A 778 25.77 -2.14 -16.94
CA SER A 778 26.40 -0.98 -16.27
C SER A 778 25.81 -0.71 -14.86
N GLU A 779 24.57 -1.13 -14.65
CA GLU A 779 23.73 -0.87 -13.47
C GLU A 779 24.08 -1.77 -12.26
N ALA A 780 25.30 -1.67 -11.73
CA ALA A 780 25.63 -2.27 -10.43
C ALA A 780 25.25 -1.36 -9.27
N GLU A 781 24.59 -1.93 -8.26
CA GLU A 781 24.42 -1.27 -6.97
C GLU A 781 25.73 -1.22 -6.17
N LYS A 782 25.84 -0.23 -5.29
CA LYS A 782 27.01 0.00 -4.44
C LYS A 782 26.81 -0.72 -3.11
N LEU A 783 27.69 -1.68 -2.82
CA LEU A 783 27.75 -2.50 -1.60
C LEU A 783 26.54 -3.46 -1.43
N CYS A 784 26.81 -4.66 -0.92
CA CYS A 784 25.77 -5.63 -0.61
C CYS A 784 25.15 -5.37 0.76
N ASN A 785 23.86 -5.08 0.83
CA ASN A 785 23.12 -5.01 2.09
C ASN A 785 22.38 -6.33 2.37
N MET A 786 23.15 -7.39 2.65
CA MET A 786 22.63 -8.75 2.87
C MET A 786 21.57 -8.82 3.99
N LYS A 787 21.68 -7.95 5.00
CA LYS A 787 20.69 -7.78 6.09
C LYS A 787 19.33 -7.32 5.57
N LEU A 788 19.28 -6.31 4.69
CA LEU A 788 18.03 -5.85 4.07
C LEU A 788 17.45 -6.91 3.13
N ALA A 789 18.30 -7.52 2.29
CA ALA A 789 17.90 -8.57 1.37
C ALA A 789 17.25 -9.75 2.11
N PHE A 790 17.91 -10.27 3.16
CA PHE A 790 17.37 -11.34 4.00
C PHE A 790 16.04 -10.95 4.66
N ASN A 791 15.92 -9.74 5.23
CA ASN A 791 14.66 -9.35 5.89
C ASN A 791 13.47 -9.34 4.93
N ARG A 792 13.65 -9.00 3.64
CA ARG A 792 12.58 -9.07 2.64
C ARG A 792 12.36 -10.48 2.09
N ILE A 793 13.44 -11.20 1.75
CA ILE A 793 13.34 -12.57 1.21
C ILE A 793 12.65 -13.51 2.19
N PHE A 794 12.98 -13.40 3.48
CA PHE A 794 12.47 -14.27 4.54
C PHE A 794 11.27 -13.69 5.29
N ASP A 795 10.54 -12.70 4.75
CA ASP A 795 9.26 -12.28 5.36
C ASP A 795 8.06 -13.16 4.95
N ASP A 796 8.17 -13.84 3.80
CA ASP A 796 7.16 -14.78 3.28
C ASP A 796 6.93 -15.94 4.26
N LEU A 797 5.85 -15.83 5.06
CA LEU A 797 5.46 -16.80 6.10
C LEU A 797 5.18 -18.21 5.56
N ASN A 798 5.00 -18.35 4.24
CA ASN A 798 4.75 -19.62 3.56
C ASN A 798 6.03 -20.33 3.12
N MET A 799 7.19 -19.65 3.13
CA MET A 799 8.45 -20.26 2.69
C MET A 799 9.03 -21.24 3.72
N VAL A 800 8.58 -21.16 4.99
CA VAL A 800 8.85 -22.15 6.04
C VAL A 800 7.64 -23.12 6.13
N ASP A 801 7.62 -24.17 5.33
CA ASP A 801 6.52 -25.15 5.24
C ASP A 801 6.98 -26.59 5.51
N ALA A 802 6.27 -27.29 6.41
CA ALA A 802 6.47 -28.70 6.73
C ALA A 802 6.30 -29.62 5.51
N LYS A 803 5.41 -29.27 4.57
CA LYS A 803 5.12 -30.07 3.38
C LYS A 803 6.18 -29.90 2.28
N ARG A 804 7.04 -28.87 2.39
CA ARG A 804 8.02 -28.47 1.38
C ARG A 804 9.33 -27.99 2.04
N PRO A 805 10.15 -28.93 2.56
CA PRO A 805 11.45 -28.59 3.12
C PRO A 805 12.30 -27.81 2.11
N THR A 806 12.96 -26.76 2.57
CA THR A 806 13.60 -25.76 1.71
C THR A 806 15.09 -25.63 2.05
N SER A 807 15.92 -25.48 1.01
CA SER A 807 17.36 -25.27 1.13
C SER A 807 17.74 -24.02 0.36
N VAL A 808 18.29 -23.05 1.08
CA VAL A 808 18.73 -21.74 0.58
C VAL A 808 20.23 -21.82 0.31
N ILE A 809 20.68 -21.44 -0.88
CA ILE A 809 22.11 -21.42 -1.24
C ILE A 809 22.49 -19.99 -1.62
N VAL A 810 23.40 -19.38 -0.87
CA VAL A 810 23.78 -17.96 -0.97
C VAL A 810 25.16 -17.84 -1.59
N LEU A 811 25.24 -17.35 -2.83
CA LEU A 811 26.47 -17.15 -3.58
C LEU A 811 27.01 -15.75 -3.27
N THR A 812 28.15 -15.63 -2.59
CA THR A 812 28.67 -14.35 -2.05
C THR A 812 30.17 -14.39 -1.81
N ASP A 813 30.84 -13.23 -1.78
CA ASP A 813 32.21 -13.09 -1.27
C ASP A 813 32.23 -12.75 0.23
N GLY A 814 31.05 -12.51 0.84
CA GLY A 814 30.88 -12.13 2.23
C GLY A 814 31.08 -10.63 2.53
N ILE A 815 31.34 -9.78 1.53
CA ILE A 815 31.71 -8.36 1.72
C ILE A 815 30.44 -7.48 1.78
N TRP A 816 29.88 -7.36 2.98
CA TRP A 816 28.59 -6.69 3.20
C TRP A 816 28.71 -5.34 3.92
N GLU A 817 27.76 -4.43 3.63
CA GLU A 817 27.67 -3.10 4.21
C GLU A 817 27.50 -3.13 5.75
N GLY A 818 28.07 -2.14 6.44
CA GLY A 818 27.94 -1.95 7.89
C GLY A 818 28.90 -2.76 8.75
N SER A 819 29.87 -3.48 8.17
CA SER A 819 30.72 -4.43 8.90
C SER A 819 32.13 -3.92 9.27
N THR A 820 32.31 -2.60 9.45
CA THR A 820 33.60 -1.97 9.82
C THR A 820 34.02 -2.13 11.29
N SER A 821 33.25 -2.88 12.10
CA SER A 821 33.58 -3.20 13.50
C SER A 821 33.19 -4.64 13.82
N LEU A 822 34.16 -5.52 14.06
CA LEU A 822 33.87 -6.83 14.66
C LEU A 822 33.35 -6.63 16.09
N GLY A 823 32.09 -7.02 16.36
CA GLY A 823 31.63 -7.27 17.73
C GLY A 823 30.22 -6.82 18.14
N GLN A 824 29.49 -5.99 17.39
CA GLN A 824 28.23 -5.40 17.91
C GLN A 824 26.96 -5.43 17.03
N GLU A 825 27.01 -5.85 15.76
CA GLU A 825 25.79 -6.01 14.94
C GLU A 825 25.56 -7.46 14.51
N LYS A 826 24.57 -8.13 15.14
CA LYS A 826 24.05 -9.45 14.75
C LYS A 826 23.20 -9.38 13.46
N GLY A 827 23.70 -8.73 12.41
CA GLY A 827 22.92 -8.28 11.26
C GLY A 827 22.19 -9.39 10.50
N VAL A 828 22.93 -10.28 9.85
CA VAL A 828 22.38 -11.46 9.16
C VAL A 828 21.99 -12.56 10.15
N GLU A 829 22.72 -12.68 11.28
CA GLU A 829 22.42 -13.63 12.36
C GLU A 829 20.97 -13.48 12.86
N ALA A 830 20.53 -12.26 13.16
CA ALA A 830 19.16 -11.99 13.61
C ALA A 830 18.09 -12.31 12.54
N CYS A 831 18.44 -12.29 11.25
CA CYS A 831 17.53 -12.71 10.18
C CYS A 831 17.34 -14.23 10.19
N ILE A 832 18.42 -14.98 10.41
CA ILE A 832 18.39 -16.45 10.53
C ILE A 832 17.67 -16.85 11.84
N THR A 833 17.92 -16.16 12.96
CA THR A 833 17.14 -16.31 14.22
C THR A 833 15.63 -16.11 14.02
N LYS A 834 15.20 -15.16 13.17
CA LYS A 834 13.77 -14.99 12.84
C LYS A 834 13.20 -16.21 12.11
N VAL A 835 14.00 -16.90 11.29
CA VAL A 835 13.57 -18.12 10.58
C VAL A 835 13.51 -19.30 11.53
N ILE A 836 14.53 -19.50 12.39
CA ILE A 836 14.54 -20.53 13.44
C ILE A 836 13.31 -20.37 14.35
N LYS A 837 13.03 -19.17 14.84
CA LYS A 837 11.83 -18.90 15.67
C LYS A 837 10.49 -19.14 14.95
N ARG A 838 10.47 -19.10 13.62
CA ARG A 838 9.29 -19.51 12.81
C ARG A 838 9.21 -21.04 12.64
N MET A 839 10.33 -21.75 12.63
CA MET A 839 10.39 -23.22 12.65
C MET A 839 9.96 -23.77 14.01
N GLU A 840 10.52 -23.23 15.11
CA GLU A 840 10.13 -23.53 16.49
C GLU A 840 8.61 -23.37 16.69
N LYS A 841 8.05 -22.22 16.30
CA LYS A 841 6.61 -21.93 16.40
C LYS A 841 5.73 -22.88 15.57
N LYS A 842 6.29 -23.52 14.54
CA LYS A 842 5.61 -24.52 13.70
C LYS A 842 6.00 -25.97 14.06
N SER A 843 6.76 -26.18 15.15
CA SER A 843 7.30 -27.48 15.59
C SER A 843 8.06 -28.25 14.49
N LEU A 844 8.87 -27.55 13.71
CA LEU A 844 9.63 -28.12 12.59
C LEU A 844 11.07 -28.45 13.02
N GLY A 845 11.57 -29.61 12.59
CA GLY A 845 12.97 -29.98 12.82
C GLY A 845 13.95 -29.10 12.03
N ASP A 846 15.16 -28.95 12.56
CA ASP A 846 16.35 -28.34 11.95
C ASP A 846 16.45 -28.50 10.42
N THR A 847 16.46 -29.72 9.91
CA THR A 847 16.64 -30.03 8.49
C THR A 847 15.51 -29.52 7.60
N THR A 848 14.37 -29.06 8.15
CA THR A 848 13.22 -28.57 7.35
C THR A 848 13.55 -27.30 6.58
N PHE A 849 14.43 -26.46 7.11
CA PHE A 849 14.87 -25.22 6.45
C PHE A 849 16.35 -24.98 6.71
N THR A 850 17.17 -24.93 5.65
CA THR A 850 18.64 -24.87 5.76
C THR A 850 19.21 -23.73 4.91
N PHE A 851 20.34 -23.17 5.35
CA PHE A 851 21.14 -22.18 4.64
C PHE A 851 22.52 -22.76 4.32
N GLN A 852 22.98 -22.55 3.10
CA GLN A 852 24.34 -22.81 2.66
C GLN A 852 24.94 -21.48 2.20
N PHE A 853 26.01 -21.01 2.83
CA PHE A 853 26.83 -19.93 2.27
C PHE A 853 27.90 -20.53 1.37
N LEU A 854 27.89 -20.13 0.10
CA LEU A 854 28.85 -20.55 -0.92
C LEU A 854 29.77 -19.37 -1.25
N SER A 855 30.99 -19.44 -0.75
CA SER A 855 31.99 -18.38 -0.85
C SER A 855 32.69 -18.34 -2.22
N PHE A 856 32.89 -17.14 -2.74
CA PHE A 856 33.62 -16.85 -3.99
C PHE A 856 34.84 -15.98 -3.71
N GLY A 857 36.03 -16.52 -4.01
CA GLY A 857 37.29 -15.86 -3.68
C GLY A 857 37.68 -15.92 -2.19
N ASN A 858 38.81 -15.29 -1.86
CA ASN A 858 39.54 -15.51 -0.61
C ASN A 858 39.70 -14.22 0.22
N ASP A 859 38.64 -13.42 0.35
CA ASP A 859 38.70 -12.21 1.17
C ASP A 859 38.73 -12.57 2.68
N PRO A 860 39.72 -12.10 3.47
CA PRO A 860 39.83 -12.49 4.88
C PRO A 860 38.72 -11.94 5.79
N ASP A 861 38.03 -10.86 5.41
CA ASP A 861 36.90 -10.32 6.16
C ASP A 861 35.60 -10.98 5.73
N GLY A 862 35.46 -11.29 4.45
CA GLY A 862 34.39 -12.12 3.89
C GLY A 862 34.37 -13.52 4.51
N LEU A 863 35.47 -14.28 4.37
CA LEU A 863 35.58 -15.65 4.90
C LEU A 863 35.37 -15.72 6.41
N ARG A 864 35.96 -14.82 7.21
CA ARG A 864 35.75 -14.81 8.67
C ARG A 864 34.28 -14.58 9.06
N ARG A 865 33.51 -13.84 8.26
CA ARG A 865 32.08 -13.59 8.50
C ARG A 865 31.22 -14.80 8.16
N LEU A 866 31.60 -15.57 7.14
CA LEU A 866 30.90 -16.81 6.76
C LEU A 866 31.23 -17.94 7.74
N ILE A 867 32.50 -18.12 8.11
CA ILE A 867 32.95 -19.05 9.16
C ILE A 867 32.30 -18.71 10.51
N TYR A 868 32.16 -17.43 10.87
CA TYR A 868 31.42 -17.05 12.08
C TYR A 868 29.95 -17.48 12.05
N LEU A 869 29.28 -17.38 10.89
CA LEU A 869 27.89 -17.84 10.76
C LEU A 869 27.78 -19.36 10.85
N ASP A 870 28.76 -20.08 10.30
CA ASP A 870 28.84 -21.54 10.41
C ASP A 870 29.21 -21.98 11.84
N ASP A 871 30.50 -21.93 12.19
CA ASP A 871 31.07 -22.53 13.40
C ASP A 871 30.70 -21.84 14.74
N HIS A 872 30.24 -20.57 14.72
CA HIS A 872 30.25 -19.72 15.93
C HIS A 872 28.94 -18.98 16.24
N ALA A 873 27.99 -18.90 15.31
CA ALA A 873 26.73 -18.20 15.54
C ALA A 873 25.77 -19.06 16.36
N LEU A 874 25.47 -18.61 17.58
CA LEU A 874 24.54 -19.29 18.49
C LEU A 874 23.06 -19.17 18.08
N TYR A 875 22.75 -18.24 17.16
CA TYR A 875 21.40 -17.94 16.65
C TYR A 875 20.30 -17.66 17.68
N GLY A 876 20.63 -17.50 18.95
CA GLY A 876 19.70 -17.28 20.06
C GLY A 876 19.64 -18.42 21.08
N GLY A 877 20.32 -19.54 20.83
CA GLY A 877 20.61 -20.60 21.80
C GLY A 877 21.93 -20.36 22.55
N ASP A 878 22.52 -21.45 23.04
CA ASP A 878 23.81 -21.50 23.75
C ASP A 878 24.74 -22.58 23.17
N ASP A 879 25.96 -22.71 23.71
CA ASP A 879 26.98 -23.67 23.26
C ASP A 879 26.55 -25.16 23.32
N ARG A 880 25.42 -25.48 23.97
CA ARG A 880 24.86 -26.83 24.09
C ARG A 880 23.59 -27.02 23.27
N ASN A 881 23.00 -25.95 22.73
CA ASN A 881 21.71 -25.93 22.06
C ASN A 881 21.68 -24.98 20.85
N ARG A 882 22.80 -24.90 20.09
CA ARG A 882 22.87 -24.22 18.78
C ARG A 882 22.09 -25.04 17.74
N THR A 883 21.13 -24.42 17.05
CA THR A 883 20.40 -25.06 15.94
C THR A 883 21.26 -25.09 14.67
N ASP A 884 21.63 -26.29 14.22
CA ASP A 884 22.56 -26.47 13.11
C ASP A 884 21.86 -26.42 11.73
N ILE A 885 21.52 -25.21 11.28
CA ILE A 885 20.83 -24.98 9.99
C ILE A 885 21.63 -24.17 8.99
N VAL A 886 22.91 -23.92 9.25
CA VAL A 886 23.79 -23.05 8.44
C VAL A 886 25.13 -23.75 8.25
N ASP A 887 25.58 -23.83 6.99
CA ASP A 887 26.84 -24.44 6.55
C ASP A 887 27.59 -23.46 5.62
N HIS A 888 28.92 -23.35 5.72
CA HIS A 888 29.81 -22.60 4.81
C HIS A 888 30.73 -23.52 3.99
N LYS A 889 30.79 -23.30 2.66
CA LYS A 889 31.73 -23.98 1.74
C LYS A 889 32.32 -23.03 0.70
N SER A 890 33.43 -23.44 0.07
CA SER A 890 34.03 -22.79 -1.11
C SER A 890 33.28 -23.17 -2.40
N SER A 891 33.23 -22.27 -3.39
CA SER A 891 32.80 -22.55 -4.77
C SER A 891 33.53 -23.74 -5.42
N GLU A 892 34.75 -24.06 -4.95
CA GLU A 892 35.59 -25.15 -5.43
C GLU A 892 35.31 -26.52 -4.75
N SER A 893 34.41 -26.56 -3.76
CA SER A 893 34.14 -27.76 -2.94
C SER A 893 33.42 -28.88 -3.71
N ASN A 894 33.29 -30.05 -3.09
CA ASN A 894 32.47 -31.16 -3.63
C ASN A 894 31.03 -30.68 -3.90
N VAL A 895 30.55 -30.83 -5.13
CA VAL A 895 29.23 -30.39 -5.59
C VAL A 895 28.10 -31.01 -4.77
N TRP A 896 28.26 -32.25 -4.30
CA TRP A 896 27.27 -32.89 -3.45
C TRP A 896 27.21 -32.25 -2.05
N ALA A 897 28.35 -31.90 -1.47
CA ALA A 897 28.41 -31.23 -0.17
C ALA A 897 27.78 -29.82 -0.22
N ILE A 898 28.06 -29.06 -1.29
CA ILE A 898 27.46 -27.74 -1.59
C ILE A 898 25.94 -27.82 -1.71
N LEU A 899 25.40 -28.93 -2.23
CA LEU A 899 23.96 -29.11 -2.41
C LEU A 899 23.27 -29.74 -1.20
N THR A 900 24.00 -30.37 -0.27
CA THR A 900 23.41 -30.92 0.97
C THR A 900 23.45 -29.96 2.15
N GLY A 901 24.56 -29.27 2.39
CA GLY A 901 24.77 -28.49 3.61
C GLY A 901 24.49 -29.28 4.91
N SER A 902 24.04 -28.57 5.94
CA SER A 902 23.66 -29.15 7.26
C SER A 902 22.47 -30.12 7.23
N VAL A 903 21.88 -30.43 6.06
CA VAL A 903 20.99 -31.60 5.92
C VAL A 903 21.75 -32.92 6.16
N SER A 904 23.09 -32.89 6.22
CA SER A 904 23.94 -34.03 6.52
C SER A 904 25.00 -33.73 7.58
N PRO A 905 24.84 -34.21 8.83
CA PRO A 905 25.83 -34.01 9.91
C PRO A 905 27.25 -34.55 9.66
N GLY A 906 27.46 -35.28 8.56
CA GLY A 906 28.79 -35.71 8.10
C GLY A 906 29.41 -34.80 7.03
N ASN A 907 28.87 -33.59 6.79
CA ASN A 907 29.48 -32.59 5.91
C ASN A 907 30.72 -31.96 6.60
N ASP A 908 30.60 -31.67 7.89
CA ASP A 908 31.55 -30.86 8.66
C ASP A 908 32.93 -31.53 8.76
N ASP A 909 32.94 -32.86 8.94
CA ASP A 909 34.12 -33.74 8.91
C ASP A 909 34.93 -33.63 7.60
N THR A 910 34.35 -33.10 6.51
CA THR A 910 35.03 -32.98 5.21
C THR A 910 35.79 -31.67 5.01
N SER A 911 35.68 -30.72 5.95
CA SER A 911 36.27 -29.37 5.87
C SER A 911 37.77 -29.29 6.22
N ALA A 912 38.46 -30.43 6.36
CA ALA A 912 39.75 -30.55 7.04
C ALA A 912 40.98 -30.01 6.29
N GLY A 913 41.07 -28.68 6.13
CA GLY A 913 42.34 -27.95 6.05
C GLY A 913 43.06 -27.92 7.41
N PRO A 914 44.40 -27.69 7.46
CA PRO A 914 45.23 -28.19 8.57
C PRO A 914 45.28 -27.33 9.85
N SER A 915 44.15 -27.05 10.51
CA SER A 915 44.05 -26.62 11.92
C SER A 915 42.57 -26.56 12.36
N THR A 916 42.08 -27.19 13.44
CA THR A 916 42.71 -28.00 14.50
C THR A 916 41.79 -29.16 14.94
N ARG A 917 42.35 -30.32 15.32
CA ARG A 917 41.57 -31.37 16.02
C ARG A 917 41.12 -30.88 17.40
N ARG A 918 39.82 -31.02 17.71
CA ARG A 918 39.36 -31.21 19.11
C ARG A 918 39.27 -32.71 19.40
N GLN A 919 39.66 -33.11 20.60
CA GLN A 919 39.59 -34.50 21.05
C GLN A 919 38.22 -34.77 21.66
N SER A 920 37.61 -35.91 21.30
CA SER A 920 36.42 -36.43 21.97
C SER A 920 36.79 -36.99 23.34
N PHE A 921 36.27 -36.39 24.41
CA PHE A 921 36.27 -36.99 25.74
C PHE A 921 34.99 -37.80 25.92
N SER A 922 35.13 -39.12 26.01
CA SER A 922 34.05 -40.01 26.41
C SER A 922 33.92 -40.02 27.93
N GLN A 923 32.74 -39.68 28.44
CA GLN A 923 32.26 -40.13 29.75
C GLN A 923 30.89 -40.83 29.55
N GLY A 924 30.56 -41.89 30.30
CA GLY A 924 31.43 -42.56 31.26
C GLY A 924 30.78 -43.06 32.54
N GLU A 925 29.45 -43.05 32.63
CA GLU A 925 28.61 -43.97 33.41
C GLU A 925 27.16 -43.88 32.92
#